data_AF-A0A3B5AA44-F1
#
_entry.id   AF-A0A3B5AA44-F1
#
_cell.length_a   1.000
_cell.length_b   1.000
_cell.length_c   1.000
_cell.angle_alpha   90.00
_cell.angle_beta   90.00
_cell.angle_gamma   90.00
#
_symmetry.space_group_name_H-M   'P 1'
#
loop_
_entity.id
_entity.type
_entity.pdbx_description
1 polymer ?
#
loop_
_entity_poly.entity_id
_entity_poly.type
_entity_poly.pdbx_seq_one_letter_code
_entity_poly.pdbx_strand_id
1 'polypeptide(L)'
;MCNCMYNNSPLCPCSKVPDHVILSGGLNNRYWVVDVEERPGSKTLTISCSKSLHPTETCLLKDGWEMTPVHCGDVVHLEGCSDGGSWLVDREQGFLVLLPDSLISGTSISNSIRCMRRAVLGDMFKSFDGGSKQMLNGTMVHEVFQRAATAKDFSLEKLSKLADEALQGPRYLGDMYALGVSQEEMKQELHDYLPSLQHWANTPSNSRAPSNRQDPATVVTVTELADIEENVWAPRFGLKGKIDVTARVRIQRPRNGSHRMPEENTVPLELKTGKESNSIEHRSQVILYTLMSLERYNPETGFLLYLKTGNMHPVAPSHMDRRELLKLRNTLVHHIHNSVEQEAERSRLSRLPDILTNRQTCQYCPQKRNCALYERAVDPSAADVSEDVVQDLLQQETGHLTLPHLNYFSHWLLLCCLEATTMEAKNSRKRVWLQTVQESEKNGSCVGNLQLSGPVTVQSEGVFLHRFQRSSVASQQGLASGDRIVVSDQEGRLVGLATGYLCEISRKAISCTLDRDLSKFSGVLFRVDGDEGVVGLSTHLTNLSRLMENCPDSDRLRELVVDLRSPEFISNLSSVLPREAKDTVANILKGLNKPQKQAMKKVLLSKDYTLIVGMPGTGKTTTICTLVPALESVEQGGVSNHTEAALIHMLLSLLLKAGCKPSDVGVIAPYRQQLKSISALLQSSAFTGVEVNTVDKYQGRDKSLIVLSFVRSTLGELLKDWRRLNVAITRAKHKLLMVGSAATLRRYTPVEKLLNHLQQENMISFRNYLGTFTELFPSPFLVTARSPLLVSNTSVGFTLSVGTHTTHTVLLSHSLMNYM
;
A
#
# COMPACT_ATOMS: atom_id res chain seq x y z
N MET A 1 -47.20 -20.21 -14.63
CA MET A 1 -46.67 -21.49 -14.13
C MET A 1 -45.62 -21.15 -13.09
N CYS A 2 -46.00 -21.25 -11.82
CA CYS A 2 -45.20 -20.90 -10.65
C CYS A 2 -44.28 -22.06 -10.28
N ASN A 3 -42.97 -21.81 -10.14
CA ASN A 3 -42.05 -22.73 -9.48
C ASN A 3 -41.78 -22.23 -8.05
N CYS A 4 -42.71 -22.56 -7.15
CA CYS A 4 -42.44 -22.68 -5.72
C CYS A 4 -42.13 -24.17 -5.47
N MET A 5 -40.86 -24.55 -5.49
CA MET A 5 -40.41 -25.82 -4.94
C MET A 5 -39.13 -25.57 -4.16
N TYR A 6 -39.27 -25.44 -2.85
CA TYR A 6 -38.40 -26.04 -1.83
C TYR A 6 -39.03 -25.75 -0.46
N ASN A 7 -39.92 -26.65 -0.03
CA ASN A 7 -40.37 -26.72 1.35
C ASN A 7 -40.60 -28.18 1.72
N ASN A 8 -39.70 -28.72 2.53
CA ASN A 8 -39.96 -29.88 3.40
C ASN A 8 -38.93 -29.89 4.53
N SER A 9 -39.13 -28.97 5.49
CA SER A 9 -38.59 -28.99 6.85
C SER A 9 -39.52 -28.12 7.72
N PRO A 10 -40.21 -28.64 8.75
CA PRO A 10 -41.22 -27.89 9.50
C PRO A 10 -40.61 -27.08 10.65
N LEU A 11 -39.58 -26.28 10.37
CA LEU A 11 -39.08 -25.21 11.24
C LEU A 11 -38.65 -24.05 10.34
N CYS A 12 -39.43 -22.97 10.34
CA CYS A 12 -39.12 -21.77 9.58
C CYS A 12 -37.78 -21.18 10.08
N PRO A 13 -36.74 -21.00 9.22
CA PRO A 13 -35.42 -20.53 9.64
C PRO A 13 -35.42 -19.14 10.31
N CYS A 14 -36.50 -18.36 10.16
CA CYS A 14 -36.60 -16.98 10.62
C CYS A 14 -37.17 -16.79 12.04
N SER A 15 -37.40 -17.87 12.78
CA SER A 15 -38.03 -17.81 14.11
C SER A 15 -37.13 -17.26 15.23
N LYS A 16 -35.81 -17.14 15.00
CA LYS A 16 -34.86 -16.63 16.01
C LYS A 16 -33.85 -15.68 15.38
N VAL A 17 -33.79 -14.47 15.91
CA VAL A 17 -32.77 -13.47 15.55
C VAL A 17 -31.39 -13.96 16.04
N PRO A 18 -30.36 -14.03 15.17
CA PRO A 18 -29.02 -14.43 15.57
C PRO A 18 -28.44 -13.53 16.66
N ASP A 19 -27.62 -14.10 17.57
CA ASP A 19 -27.10 -13.36 18.73
C ASP A 19 -26.26 -12.14 18.35
N HIS A 20 -25.53 -12.24 17.24
CA HIS A 20 -24.68 -11.19 16.69
C HIS A 20 -25.46 -10.04 16.04
N VAL A 21 -26.77 -10.17 15.84
CA VAL A 21 -27.63 -9.10 15.30
C VAL A 21 -28.09 -8.19 16.45
N ILE A 22 -27.96 -6.87 16.23
CA ILE A 22 -28.36 -5.83 17.17
C ILE A 22 -29.52 -5.08 16.52
N LEU A 23 -30.69 -5.18 17.13
CA LEU A 23 -31.90 -4.49 16.68
C LEU A 23 -32.13 -3.25 17.53
N SER A 24 -32.66 -2.19 16.91
CA SER A 24 -32.91 -0.92 17.59
C SER A 24 -33.97 -0.11 16.88
N GLY A 25 -34.63 0.81 17.59
CA GLY A 25 -35.54 1.80 17.02
C GLY A 25 -34.87 3.18 16.87
N GLY A 26 -35.65 4.20 16.52
CA GLY A 26 -35.20 5.59 16.44
C GLY A 26 -34.37 5.92 15.19
N LEU A 27 -33.46 6.88 15.31
CA LEU A 27 -32.68 7.41 14.17
C LEU A 27 -31.81 6.35 13.49
N ASN A 28 -31.18 5.45 14.27
CA ASN A 28 -30.33 4.38 13.76
C ASN A 28 -31.08 3.03 13.71
N ASN A 29 -32.39 3.04 13.45
CA ASN A 29 -33.21 1.84 13.52
C ASN A 29 -32.63 0.65 12.72
N ARG A 30 -32.80 -0.54 13.28
CA ARG A 30 -32.42 -1.84 12.72
C ARG A 30 -33.58 -2.79 12.92
N TYR A 31 -34.27 -3.06 11.83
CA TYR A 31 -35.43 -3.92 11.77
C TYR A 31 -35.04 -5.28 11.20
N TRP A 32 -35.45 -6.34 11.88
CA TRP A 32 -35.40 -7.71 11.37
C TRP A 32 -36.62 -7.97 10.50
N VAL A 33 -36.42 -8.48 9.29
CA VAL A 33 -37.51 -8.86 8.38
C VAL A 33 -38.03 -10.23 8.80
N VAL A 34 -39.26 -10.25 9.31
CA VAL A 34 -39.95 -11.46 9.79
C VAL A 34 -40.62 -12.18 8.62
N ASP A 35 -41.29 -11.43 7.76
CA ASP A 35 -42.05 -11.97 6.63
C ASP A 35 -42.05 -11.01 5.43
N VAL A 36 -42.21 -11.55 4.23
CA VAL A 36 -42.23 -10.81 2.97
C VAL A 36 -43.39 -11.29 2.10
N GLU A 37 -44.38 -10.42 1.89
CA GLU A 37 -45.48 -10.64 0.96
C GLU A 37 -45.25 -9.88 -0.35
N GLU A 38 -45.13 -10.61 -1.47
CA GLU A 38 -45.03 -10.00 -2.80
C GLU A 38 -46.38 -10.00 -3.52
N ARG A 39 -46.76 -8.85 -4.06
CA ARG A 39 -47.94 -8.66 -4.92
C ARG A 39 -47.53 -7.92 -6.20
N PRO A 40 -48.27 -8.03 -7.31
CA PRO A 40 -47.96 -7.26 -8.51
C PRO A 40 -47.87 -5.74 -8.20
N GLY A 41 -46.68 -5.15 -8.41
CA GLY A 41 -46.42 -3.73 -8.18
C GLY A 41 -46.28 -3.29 -6.72
N SER A 42 -46.22 -4.21 -5.75
CA SER A 42 -45.95 -3.87 -4.35
C SER A 42 -45.34 -5.02 -3.54
N LYS A 43 -44.54 -4.70 -2.54
CA LYS A 43 -43.97 -5.67 -1.60
C LYS A 43 -44.23 -5.19 -0.17
N THR A 44 -44.80 -6.04 0.67
CA THR A 44 -45.08 -5.71 2.07
C THR A 44 -44.14 -6.51 2.96
N LEU A 45 -43.43 -5.82 3.84
CA LEU A 45 -42.54 -6.42 4.83
C LEU A 45 -43.20 -6.38 6.20
N THR A 46 -43.19 -7.50 6.90
CA THR A 46 -43.45 -7.54 8.35
C THR A 46 -42.11 -7.49 9.06
N ILE A 47 -41.91 -6.50 9.93
CA ILE A 47 -40.61 -6.20 10.52
C ILE A 47 -40.69 -6.02 12.04
N SER A 48 -39.58 -6.25 12.75
CA SER A 48 -39.50 -5.97 14.19
C SER A 48 -38.11 -5.46 14.58
N CYS A 49 -38.08 -4.46 15.46
CA CYS A 49 -36.84 -3.94 16.08
C CYS A 49 -36.53 -4.61 17.42
N SER A 50 -37.23 -5.69 17.79
CA SER A 50 -37.02 -6.44 19.03
C SER A 50 -36.61 -7.89 18.76
N LYS A 51 -35.71 -8.43 19.59
CA LYS A 51 -35.33 -9.86 19.54
C LYS A 51 -36.47 -10.81 19.89
N SER A 52 -37.52 -10.34 20.58
CA SER A 52 -38.75 -11.11 20.82
C SER A 52 -39.65 -11.20 19.58
N LEU A 53 -39.26 -10.53 18.47
CA LEU A 53 -40.05 -10.39 17.24
C LEU A 53 -41.40 -9.67 17.44
N HIS A 54 -41.61 -9.04 18.60
CA HIS A 54 -42.79 -8.24 18.92
C HIS A 54 -42.40 -6.96 19.68
N PRO A 55 -43.08 -5.82 19.42
CA PRO A 55 -44.15 -5.64 18.44
C PRO A 55 -43.63 -5.74 16.98
N THR A 56 -44.54 -6.04 16.07
CA THR A 56 -44.28 -6.03 14.63
C THR A 56 -44.81 -4.74 14.02
N GLU A 57 -44.07 -4.20 13.06
CA GLU A 57 -44.43 -3.08 12.20
C GLU A 57 -44.56 -3.58 10.76
N THR A 58 -45.20 -2.79 9.90
CA THR A 58 -45.35 -3.11 8.46
C THR A 58 -44.67 -2.07 7.60
N CYS A 59 -43.98 -2.49 6.54
CA CYS A 59 -43.39 -1.57 5.56
C CYS A 59 -43.86 -1.91 4.15
N LEU A 60 -44.53 -0.97 3.49
CA LEU A 60 -45.04 -1.11 2.13
C LEU A 60 -44.07 -0.47 1.12
N LEU A 61 -43.55 -1.27 0.21
CA LEU A 61 -42.67 -0.87 -0.88
C LEU A 61 -43.43 -0.78 -2.20
N LYS A 62 -43.29 0.34 -2.91
CA LYS A 62 -43.96 0.61 -4.19
C LYS A 62 -43.04 1.32 -5.19
N ASP A 63 -43.54 1.51 -6.41
CA ASP A 63 -42.92 2.32 -7.46
C ASP A 63 -41.48 1.90 -7.79
N GLY A 64 -41.20 0.60 -7.85
CA GLY A 64 -39.88 0.03 -8.10
C GLY A 64 -39.07 -0.28 -6.85
N TRP A 65 -39.51 0.11 -5.64
CA TRP A 65 -38.89 -0.37 -4.40
C TRP A 65 -39.24 -1.82 -4.10
N GLU A 66 -40.36 -2.33 -4.63
CA GLU A 66 -40.76 -3.73 -4.55
C GLU A 66 -39.72 -4.67 -5.19
N MET A 67 -38.91 -4.15 -6.12
CA MET A 67 -37.80 -4.89 -6.75
C MET A 67 -36.55 -5.01 -5.86
N THR A 68 -36.55 -4.39 -4.67
CA THR A 68 -35.41 -4.51 -3.74
C THR A 68 -35.28 -5.97 -3.28
N PRO A 69 -34.08 -6.58 -3.34
CA PRO A 69 -33.88 -8.00 -3.07
C PRO A 69 -33.76 -8.27 -1.56
N VAL A 70 -34.80 -7.87 -0.82
CA VAL A 70 -34.97 -8.11 0.62
C VAL A 70 -35.69 -9.44 0.86
N HIS A 71 -35.21 -10.22 1.81
CA HIS A 71 -35.72 -11.54 2.17
C HIS A 71 -35.98 -11.64 3.68
N CYS A 72 -36.75 -12.65 4.09
CA CYS A 72 -36.90 -12.96 5.51
C CYS A 72 -35.54 -13.27 6.14
N GLY A 73 -35.28 -12.71 7.31
CA GLY A 73 -33.99 -12.82 7.99
C GLY A 73 -32.98 -11.72 7.66
N ASP A 74 -33.29 -10.82 6.73
CA ASP A 74 -32.45 -9.65 6.50
C ASP A 74 -32.64 -8.59 7.60
N VAL A 75 -31.59 -7.80 7.83
CA VAL A 75 -31.67 -6.56 8.63
C VAL A 75 -31.84 -5.38 7.68
N VAL A 76 -32.82 -4.53 7.95
CA VAL A 76 -33.09 -3.31 7.17
C VAL A 76 -33.08 -2.07 8.06
N HIS A 77 -32.78 -0.93 7.46
CA HIS A 77 -32.99 0.38 8.03
C HIS A 77 -34.01 1.14 7.18
N LEU A 78 -34.89 1.89 7.85
CA LEU A 78 -35.91 2.71 7.23
C LEU A 78 -35.66 4.18 7.57
N GLU A 79 -35.57 5.00 6.53
CA GLU A 79 -35.48 6.45 6.63
C GLU A 79 -36.81 7.05 6.19
N GLY A 80 -37.44 7.88 7.02
CA GLY A 80 -38.76 8.44 6.79
C GLY A 80 -39.59 8.54 8.06
N CYS A 81 -40.90 8.75 7.92
CA CYS A 81 -41.84 8.78 9.04
C CYS A 81 -42.65 7.48 9.08
N SER A 82 -42.81 6.90 10.27
CA SER A 82 -43.75 5.81 10.54
C SER A 82 -45.08 6.40 11.01
N ASP A 83 -46.19 5.97 10.42
CA ASP A 83 -47.53 6.30 10.89
C ASP A 83 -48.11 5.09 11.63
N GLY A 84 -48.14 5.16 12.97
CA GLY A 84 -48.71 4.11 13.81
C GLY A 84 -48.05 2.73 13.68
N GLY A 85 -46.76 2.66 13.29
CA GLY A 85 -46.06 1.39 13.02
C GLY A 85 -46.20 0.89 11.57
N SER A 86 -46.70 1.74 10.67
CA SER A 86 -46.75 1.50 9.23
C SER A 86 -45.82 2.46 8.48
N TRP A 87 -44.90 1.90 7.71
CA TRP A 87 -43.96 2.61 6.86
C TRP A 87 -44.39 2.54 5.40
N LEU A 88 -44.22 3.65 4.66
CA LEU A 88 -44.42 3.72 3.22
C LEU A 88 -43.13 4.19 2.56
N VAL A 89 -42.63 3.38 1.63
CA VAL A 89 -41.46 3.69 0.81
C VAL A 89 -41.85 3.60 -0.66
N ASP A 90 -41.91 4.75 -1.32
CA ASP A 90 -42.41 4.89 -2.69
C ASP A 90 -41.53 5.84 -3.52
N ARG A 91 -42.09 6.40 -4.60
CA ARG A 91 -41.41 7.36 -5.48
C ARG A 91 -41.00 8.66 -4.77
N GLU A 92 -41.86 9.17 -3.91
CA GLU A 92 -41.80 10.54 -3.38
C GLU A 92 -41.27 10.60 -1.95
N GLN A 93 -41.39 9.51 -1.19
CA GLN A 93 -40.98 9.49 0.22
C GLN A 93 -40.34 8.17 0.65
N GLY A 94 -39.48 8.30 1.65
CA GLY A 94 -38.86 7.20 2.36
C GLY A 94 -37.73 6.53 1.61
N PHE A 95 -36.84 5.89 2.36
CA PHE A 95 -35.80 5.01 1.82
C PHE A 95 -35.75 3.71 2.62
N LEU A 96 -35.58 2.59 1.92
CA LEU A 96 -35.20 1.32 2.52
C LEU A 96 -33.72 1.06 2.23
N VAL A 97 -32.96 0.77 3.29
CA VAL A 97 -31.54 0.41 3.21
C VAL A 97 -31.38 -1.03 3.68
N LEU A 98 -31.07 -1.93 2.74
CA LEU A 98 -30.87 -3.36 3.00
C LEU A 98 -29.50 -3.61 3.61
N LEU A 99 -29.34 -4.43 4.66
CA LEU A 99 -28.04 -4.69 5.29
C LEU A 99 -27.26 -3.38 5.59
N PRO A 100 -27.84 -2.47 6.40
CA PRO A 100 -27.32 -1.11 6.59
C PRO A 100 -25.93 -1.06 7.26
N ASP A 101 -25.54 -2.12 7.98
CA ASP A 101 -24.23 -2.17 8.65
C ASP A 101 -23.08 -2.54 7.69
N SER A 102 -23.38 -3.05 6.50
CA SER A 102 -22.41 -3.28 5.44
C SER A 102 -22.15 -1.97 4.68
N LEU A 103 -21.15 -1.20 5.11
CA LEU A 103 -20.85 0.11 4.52
C LEU A 103 -20.18 -0.03 3.14
N ILE A 104 -20.89 0.41 2.09
CA ILE A 104 -20.42 0.36 0.69
C ILE A 104 -19.84 1.72 0.28
N SER A 105 -18.75 1.71 -0.49
CA SER A 105 -18.13 2.95 -0.93
C SER A 105 -18.97 3.67 -1.99
N GLY A 106 -19.00 5.00 -1.95
CA GLY A 106 -19.68 5.81 -2.96
C GLY A 106 -19.16 5.53 -4.39
N THR A 107 -17.85 5.30 -4.51
CA THR A 107 -17.20 4.92 -5.78
C THR A 107 -17.68 3.57 -6.31
N SER A 108 -17.87 2.57 -5.45
CA SER A 108 -18.39 1.24 -5.85
C SER A 108 -19.80 1.34 -6.42
N ILE A 109 -20.69 2.12 -5.78
CA ILE A 109 -22.07 2.35 -6.24
C ILE A 109 -22.07 3.13 -7.55
N SER A 110 -21.26 4.18 -7.65
CA SER A 110 -21.09 4.92 -8.89
C SER A 110 -20.60 4.02 -10.03
N ASN A 111 -19.72 3.06 -9.75
CA ASN A 111 -19.20 2.12 -10.74
C ASN A 111 -20.23 1.05 -11.15
N SER A 112 -21.24 0.78 -10.31
CA SER A 112 -22.29 -0.20 -10.58
C SER A 112 -23.32 0.29 -11.59
N ILE A 113 -23.44 1.61 -11.79
CA ILE A 113 -24.38 2.25 -12.73
C ILE A 113 -24.25 1.67 -14.15
N ARG A 114 -23.01 1.52 -14.64
CA ARG A 114 -22.78 0.92 -15.97
C ARG A 114 -22.79 -0.61 -15.94
N CYS A 115 -22.28 -1.22 -14.88
CA CYS A 115 -22.12 -2.67 -14.78
C CYS A 115 -22.09 -3.10 -13.31
N MET A 116 -23.18 -3.70 -12.84
CA MET A 116 -23.30 -4.23 -11.48
C MET A 116 -22.25 -5.31 -11.21
N ARG A 117 -22.05 -6.24 -12.17
CA ARG A 117 -21.05 -7.31 -12.07
C ARG A 117 -19.63 -6.76 -11.82
N ARG A 118 -19.24 -5.71 -12.53
CA ARG A 118 -17.94 -5.03 -12.34
C ARG A 118 -17.80 -4.46 -10.94
N ALA A 119 -18.85 -3.87 -10.38
CA ALA A 119 -18.82 -3.32 -9.03
C ALA A 119 -18.69 -4.40 -7.94
N VAL A 120 -19.41 -5.51 -8.09
CA VAL A 120 -19.29 -6.67 -7.17
C VAL A 120 -17.88 -7.23 -7.22
N LEU A 121 -17.36 -7.53 -8.42
CA LEU A 121 -15.99 -8.03 -8.59
C LEU A 121 -14.94 -7.03 -8.09
N GLY A 122 -15.14 -5.73 -8.30
CA GLY A 122 -14.25 -4.70 -7.77
C GLY A 122 -14.22 -4.63 -6.25
N ASP A 123 -15.33 -4.95 -5.57
CA ASP A 123 -15.35 -5.04 -4.11
C ASP A 123 -14.71 -6.32 -3.57
N MET A 124 -14.80 -7.43 -4.31
CA MET A 124 -14.11 -8.69 -4.00
C MET A 124 -12.61 -8.61 -4.25
N PHE A 125 -12.18 -8.11 -5.42
CA PHE A 125 -10.80 -8.10 -5.92
C PHE A 125 -10.16 -6.69 -5.85
N LYS A 126 -10.14 -6.10 -4.65
CA LYS A 126 -9.75 -4.69 -4.42
C LYS A 126 -8.34 -4.27 -4.87
N SER A 127 -7.39 -5.21 -4.97
CA SER A 127 -5.96 -4.91 -5.19
C SER A 127 -5.48 -5.18 -6.63
N PHE A 128 -6.39 -5.25 -7.60
CA PHE A 128 -6.07 -5.75 -8.94
C PHE A 128 -5.50 -4.69 -9.91
N ASP A 129 -5.78 -3.41 -9.71
CA ASP A 129 -5.25 -2.37 -10.59
C ASP A 129 -3.86 -1.93 -10.12
N GLY A 130 -2.81 -2.35 -10.84
CA GLY A 130 -1.40 -2.01 -10.59
C GLY A 130 -1.04 -0.54 -10.81
N GLY A 131 -1.98 0.37 -10.52
CA GLY A 131 -1.86 1.79 -10.85
C GLY A 131 -1.94 2.04 -12.36
N SER A 132 -2.16 3.30 -12.74
CA SER A 132 -1.88 3.77 -14.08
C SER A 132 -1.18 5.11 -13.96
N LYS A 133 -0.46 5.52 -15.01
CA LYS A 133 0.18 6.84 -15.06
C LYS A 133 -0.84 7.95 -14.76
N GLN A 134 -2.05 7.84 -15.27
CA GLN A 134 -3.12 8.82 -15.06
C GLN A 134 -3.63 8.84 -13.62
N MET A 135 -3.74 7.67 -12.96
CA MET A 135 -4.12 7.61 -11.53
C MET A 135 -3.02 8.18 -10.63
N LEU A 136 -1.75 7.89 -10.93
CA LEU A 136 -0.61 8.47 -10.24
C LEU A 136 -0.60 9.99 -10.37
N ASN A 137 -0.68 10.50 -11.61
CA ASN A 137 -0.74 11.95 -11.85
C ASN A 137 -1.94 12.58 -11.14
N GLY A 138 -3.11 11.93 -11.21
CA GLY A 138 -4.31 12.39 -10.53
C GLY A 138 -4.13 12.52 -9.02
N THR A 139 -3.50 11.52 -8.38
CA THR A 139 -3.21 11.53 -6.94
C THR A 139 -2.26 12.68 -6.57
N MET A 140 -1.22 12.91 -7.37
CA MET A 140 -0.29 14.02 -7.15
C MET A 140 -0.97 15.39 -7.29
N VAL A 141 -1.80 15.58 -8.31
CA VAL A 141 -2.55 16.83 -8.50
C VAL A 141 -3.51 17.08 -7.32
N HIS A 142 -4.16 16.04 -6.79
CA HIS A 142 -4.99 16.16 -5.59
C HIS A 142 -4.17 16.62 -4.38
N GLU A 143 -3.00 16.03 -4.13
CA GLU A 143 -2.14 16.45 -3.02
C GLU A 143 -1.68 17.91 -3.18
N VAL A 144 -1.23 18.31 -4.38
CA VAL A 144 -0.81 19.68 -4.64
C VAL A 144 -1.96 20.66 -4.37
N PHE A 145 -3.16 20.33 -4.84
CA PHE A 145 -4.36 21.13 -4.57
C PHE A 145 -4.63 21.23 -3.06
N GLN A 146 -4.64 20.11 -2.34
CA GLN A 146 -4.93 20.04 -0.91
C GLN A 146 -3.90 20.82 -0.06
N ARG A 147 -2.62 20.75 -0.43
CA ARG A 147 -1.55 21.49 0.25
C ARG A 147 -1.63 22.99 -0.03
N ALA A 148 -1.95 23.39 -1.26
CA ALA A 148 -2.19 24.79 -1.62
C ALA A 148 -3.42 25.35 -0.90
N ALA A 149 -4.50 24.56 -0.86
CA ALA A 149 -5.72 24.82 -0.10
C ALA A 149 -5.44 25.07 1.39
N THR A 150 -4.67 24.18 2.03
CA THR A 150 -4.30 24.30 3.44
C THR A 150 -3.45 25.55 3.70
N ALA A 151 -2.52 25.85 2.78
CA ALA A 151 -1.68 27.04 2.85
C ALA A 151 -2.42 28.34 2.50
N LYS A 152 -3.65 28.25 1.96
CA LYS A 152 -4.42 29.37 1.39
C LYS A 152 -3.62 30.16 0.35
N ASP A 153 -2.78 29.47 -0.42
CA ASP A 153 -1.89 30.08 -1.41
C ASP A 153 -1.84 29.22 -2.67
N PHE A 154 -2.50 29.70 -3.72
CA PHE A 154 -2.55 29.13 -5.06
C PHE A 154 -1.70 29.94 -6.06
N SER A 155 -0.71 30.70 -5.59
CA SER A 155 0.26 31.33 -6.49
C SER A 155 1.01 30.27 -7.29
N LEU A 156 1.35 30.57 -8.55
CA LEU A 156 2.10 29.64 -9.39
C LEU A 156 3.45 29.24 -8.77
N GLU A 157 4.11 30.16 -8.06
CA GLU A 157 5.34 29.88 -7.33
C GLU A 157 5.12 28.81 -6.26
N LYS A 158 4.07 28.96 -5.43
CA LYS A 158 3.72 28.00 -4.40
C LYS A 158 3.31 26.66 -5.01
N LEU A 159 2.45 26.67 -6.04
CA LEU A 159 1.97 25.48 -6.72
C LEU A 159 3.10 24.68 -7.37
N SER A 160 4.03 25.36 -8.06
CA SER A 160 5.20 24.72 -8.67
C SER A 160 6.13 24.11 -7.61
N LYS A 161 6.35 24.82 -6.50
CA LYS A 161 7.11 24.29 -5.36
C LYS A 161 6.47 23.03 -4.77
N LEU A 162 5.15 23.04 -4.54
CA LEU A 162 4.43 21.88 -4.02
C LEU A 162 4.46 20.70 -5.00
N ALA A 163 4.36 20.96 -6.30
CA ALA A 163 4.47 19.95 -7.34
C ALA A 163 5.86 19.30 -7.36
N ASP A 164 6.92 20.10 -7.27
CA ASP A 164 8.31 19.59 -7.19
C ASP A 164 8.56 18.81 -5.89
N GLU A 165 8.00 19.24 -4.76
CA GLU A 165 8.05 18.49 -3.50
C GLU A 165 7.34 17.14 -3.61
N ALA A 166 6.15 17.09 -4.25
CA ALA A 166 5.43 15.84 -4.49
C ALA A 166 6.23 14.91 -5.42
N LEU A 167 6.80 15.42 -6.52
CA LEU A 167 7.62 14.63 -7.45
C LEU A 167 8.85 13.99 -6.80
N GLN A 168 9.40 14.61 -5.74
CA GLN A 168 10.55 14.12 -4.99
C GLN A 168 10.15 13.25 -3.78
N GLY A 169 8.85 13.09 -3.54
CA GLY A 169 8.30 12.31 -2.44
C GLY A 169 8.66 10.82 -2.57
N PRO A 170 9.19 10.17 -1.52
CA PRO A 170 9.56 8.75 -1.57
C PRO A 170 8.41 7.83 -2.00
N ARG A 171 7.17 8.19 -1.64
CA ARG A 171 5.94 7.48 -2.02
C ARG A 171 5.77 7.44 -3.54
N TYR A 172 5.73 8.59 -4.20
CA TYR A 172 5.50 8.65 -5.64
C TYR A 172 6.70 8.17 -6.45
N LEU A 173 7.93 8.30 -5.94
CA LEU A 173 9.11 7.70 -6.58
C LEU A 173 8.99 6.17 -6.67
N GLY A 174 8.45 5.53 -5.64
CA GLY A 174 8.14 4.09 -5.65
C GLY A 174 7.09 3.73 -6.71
N ASP A 175 6.01 4.51 -6.79
CA ASP A 175 4.94 4.30 -7.77
C ASP A 175 5.43 4.55 -9.22
N MET A 176 6.25 5.57 -9.45
CA MET A 176 6.87 5.85 -10.75
C MET A 176 7.78 4.70 -11.18
N TYR A 177 8.60 4.18 -10.27
CA TYR A 177 9.45 3.03 -10.52
C TYR A 177 8.63 1.78 -10.89
N ALA A 178 7.57 1.49 -10.13
CA ALA A 178 6.68 0.35 -10.38
C ALA A 178 5.98 0.44 -11.75
N LEU A 179 5.61 1.65 -12.17
CA LEU A 179 4.97 1.91 -13.46
C LEU A 179 5.95 2.09 -14.63
N GLY A 180 7.26 2.16 -14.36
CA GLY A 180 8.28 2.39 -15.38
C GLY A 180 8.20 3.77 -16.05
N VAL A 181 7.69 4.80 -15.36
CA VAL A 181 7.59 6.18 -15.86
C VAL A 181 8.70 7.07 -15.31
N SER A 182 9.17 8.01 -16.13
CA SER A 182 10.23 8.95 -15.73
C SER A 182 9.69 10.10 -14.88
N GLN A 183 10.55 10.66 -14.02
CA GLN A 183 10.18 11.82 -13.20
C GLN A 183 9.94 13.05 -14.09
N GLU A 184 10.68 13.19 -15.19
CA GLU A 184 10.55 14.28 -16.16
C GLU A 184 9.20 14.26 -16.88
N GLU A 185 8.75 13.07 -17.31
CA GLU A 185 7.43 12.90 -17.93
C GLU A 185 6.30 13.25 -16.95
N MET A 186 6.39 12.74 -15.71
CA MET A 186 5.42 13.07 -14.66
C MET A 186 5.43 14.55 -14.31
N LYS A 187 6.61 15.18 -14.32
CA LYS A 187 6.74 16.61 -14.08
C LYS A 187 5.98 17.43 -15.11
N GLN A 188 6.13 17.12 -16.40
CA GLN A 188 5.42 17.81 -17.47
C GLN A 188 3.90 17.69 -17.28
N GLU A 189 3.38 16.48 -17.10
CA GLU A 189 1.94 16.30 -16.95
C GLU A 189 1.36 16.96 -15.70
N LEU A 190 2.09 17.00 -14.59
CA LEU A 190 1.65 17.66 -13.36
C LEU A 190 1.64 19.19 -13.52
N HIS A 191 2.63 19.75 -14.22
CA HIS A 191 2.74 21.19 -14.42
C HIS A 191 1.62 21.76 -15.31
N ASP A 192 1.05 20.94 -16.20
CA ASP A 192 -0.09 21.33 -17.04
C ASP A 192 -1.35 21.71 -16.25
N TYR A 193 -1.48 21.26 -14.98
CA TYR A 193 -2.65 21.58 -14.14
C TYR A 193 -2.52 22.91 -13.40
N LEU A 194 -1.29 23.36 -13.10
CA LEU A 194 -1.05 24.46 -12.17
C LEU A 194 -1.74 25.78 -12.57
N PRO A 195 -1.76 26.19 -13.86
CA PRO A 195 -2.47 27.40 -14.28
C PRO A 195 -3.97 27.33 -13.99
N SER A 196 -4.59 26.17 -14.20
CA SER A 196 -6.02 25.94 -13.95
C SER A 196 -6.35 26.00 -12.45
N LEU A 197 -5.45 25.48 -11.60
CA LEU A 197 -5.60 25.57 -10.14
C LEU A 197 -5.55 27.03 -9.66
N GLN A 198 -4.59 27.81 -10.16
CA GLN A 198 -4.50 29.24 -9.86
C GLN A 198 -5.73 30.00 -10.36
N HIS A 199 -6.18 29.71 -11.59
CA HIS A 199 -7.35 30.35 -12.18
C HIS A 199 -8.62 30.14 -11.34
N TRP A 200 -8.85 28.91 -10.87
CA TRP A 200 -9.97 28.59 -9.99
C TRP A 200 -9.93 29.36 -8.68
N ALA A 201 -8.76 29.44 -8.03
CA ALA A 201 -8.63 30.13 -6.75
C ALA A 201 -8.86 31.65 -6.85
N ASN A 202 -8.49 32.26 -7.97
CA ASN A 202 -8.61 33.70 -8.19
C ASN A 202 -10.01 34.14 -8.69
N THR A 203 -10.83 33.21 -9.16
CA THR A 203 -12.10 33.53 -9.82
C THR A 203 -13.27 33.16 -8.91
N PRO A 204 -14.13 34.11 -8.51
CA PRO A 204 -15.40 33.78 -7.86
C PRO A 204 -16.19 32.85 -8.78
N SER A 205 -16.58 31.67 -8.28
CA SER A 205 -17.24 30.67 -9.10
C SER A 205 -18.66 31.10 -9.45
N ASN A 206 -18.90 31.45 -10.72
CA ASN A 206 -20.24 31.68 -11.24
C ASN A 206 -20.89 30.33 -11.59
N SER A 207 -21.70 29.78 -10.68
CA SER A 207 -22.39 28.51 -10.88
C SER A 207 -23.83 28.75 -11.34
N ARG A 208 -24.12 28.60 -12.64
CA ARG A 208 -25.51 28.57 -13.11
C ARG A 208 -26.19 27.30 -12.58
N ALA A 209 -27.30 27.46 -11.83
CA ALA A 209 -28.11 26.33 -11.40
C ALA A 209 -28.75 25.63 -12.63
N PRO A 210 -28.97 24.30 -12.61
CA PRO A 210 -29.52 23.58 -13.77
C PRO A 210 -31.02 23.83 -14.01
N SER A 211 -31.72 24.56 -13.14
CA SER A 211 -33.15 24.80 -13.25
C SER A 211 -33.43 26.03 -14.13
N ASN A 212 -33.95 25.77 -15.34
CA ASN A 212 -34.50 26.73 -16.31
C ASN A 212 -33.57 27.85 -16.81
N ARG A 213 -33.54 28.01 -18.14
CA ARG A 213 -32.78 29.06 -18.87
C ARG A 213 -33.21 30.52 -18.54
N GLN A 214 -34.04 30.72 -17.53
CA GLN A 214 -34.61 32.01 -17.13
C GLN A 214 -34.27 32.42 -15.69
N ASP A 215 -33.63 31.57 -14.87
CA ASP A 215 -33.20 31.99 -13.53
C ASP A 215 -31.86 32.75 -13.57
N PRO A 216 -31.76 33.91 -12.92
CA PRO A 216 -30.52 34.67 -12.88
C PRO A 216 -29.40 33.89 -12.15
N ALA A 217 -28.14 34.10 -12.57
CA ALA A 217 -27.01 33.29 -12.12
C ALA A 217 -26.75 33.41 -10.61
N THR A 218 -26.78 32.29 -9.90
CA THR A 218 -26.37 32.19 -8.50
C THR A 218 -24.84 32.29 -8.43
N VAL A 219 -24.32 33.21 -7.61
CA VAL A 219 -22.87 33.32 -7.38
C VAL A 219 -22.52 32.47 -6.16
N VAL A 220 -21.56 31.56 -6.32
CA VAL A 220 -21.06 30.70 -5.25
C VAL A 220 -19.63 31.09 -4.94
N THR A 221 -19.35 31.42 -3.69
CA THR A 221 -17.99 31.73 -3.24
C THR A 221 -17.58 30.74 -2.17
N VAL A 222 -16.48 30.02 -2.40
CA VAL A 222 -15.84 29.20 -1.37
C VAL A 222 -15.19 30.13 -0.35
N THR A 223 -15.68 30.15 0.88
CA THR A 223 -15.19 31.04 1.94
C THR A 223 -14.11 30.40 2.77
N GLU A 224 -14.23 29.09 3.03
CA GLU A 224 -13.31 28.32 3.85
C GLU A 224 -13.29 26.86 3.40
N LEU A 225 -12.14 26.21 3.57
CA LEU A 225 -12.01 24.77 3.46
C LEU A 225 -12.05 24.21 4.88
N ALA A 226 -13.20 23.67 5.27
CA ALA A 226 -13.45 23.17 6.63
C ALA A 226 -12.74 21.84 6.88
N ASP A 227 -12.57 21.04 5.83
CA ASP A 227 -11.90 19.75 5.91
C ASP A 227 -11.28 19.35 4.58
N ILE A 228 -10.27 18.49 4.67
CA ILE A 228 -9.65 17.82 3.53
C ILE A 228 -9.64 16.34 3.84
N GLU A 229 -9.97 15.52 2.84
CA GLU A 229 -9.91 14.07 2.96
C GLU A 229 -10.79 13.55 4.11
N GLU A 230 -11.99 14.10 4.25
CA GLU A 230 -12.91 13.79 5.35
C GLU A 230 -13.47 12.38 5.21
N ASN A 231 -13.03 11.47 6.09
CA ASN A 231 -13.63 10.15 6.21
C ASN A 231 -15.03 10.26 6.83
N VAL A 232 -16.03 9.69 6.15
CA VAL A 232 -17.43 9.65 6.61
C VAL A 232 -17.96 8.23 6.53
N TRP A 233 -18.47 7.73 7.65
CA TRP A 233 -19.27 6.50 7.72
C TRP A 233 -20.71 6.90 8.01
N ALA A 234 -21.64 6.44 7.16
CA ALA A 234 -23.05 6.77 7.25
C ALA A 234 -23.87 5.48 7.41
N PRO A 235 -23.97 4.95 8.65
CA PRO A 235 -24.64 3.69 8.93
C PRO A 235 -26.15 3.74 8.71
N ARG A 236 -26.79 4.92 8.63
CA ARG A 236 -28.19 5.04 8.20
C ARG A 236 -28.35 4.64 6.74
N PHE A 237 -27.44 5.09 5.88
CA PHE A 237 -27.50 4.84 4.45
C PHE A 237 -26.68 3.61 4.00
N GLY A 238 -25.96 2.98 4.92
CA GLY A 238 -25.03 1.89 4.60
C GLY A 238 -23.94 2.33 3.64
N LEU A 239 -23.45 3.56 3.80
CA LEU A 239 -22.46 4.20 2.95
C LEU A 239 -21.17 4.50 3.72
N LYS A 240 -20.05 4.49 3.00
CA LYS A 240 -18.79 5.07 3.45
C LYS A 240 -18.12 5.83 2.32
N GLY A 241 -17.30 6.80 2.67
CA GLY A 241 -16.58 7.59 1.68
C GLY A 241 -15.52 8.46 2.31
N LYS A 242 -14.70 9.04 1.44
CA LYS A 242 -13.69 10.03 1.77
C LYS A 242 -13.98 11.25 0.90
N ILE A 243 -14.53 12.29 1.49
CA ILE A 243 -14.84 13.53 0.77
C ILE A 243 -13.50 14.24 0.52
N ASP A 244 -13.16 14.52 -0.74
CA ASP A 244 -11.89 15.15 -1.08
C ASP A 244 -11.69 16.48 -0.33
N VAL A 245 -12.72 17.33 -0.37
CA VAL A 245 -12.73 18.64 0.29
C VAL A 245 -14.13 18.92 0.85
N THR A 246 -14.20 19.31 2.11
CA THR A 246 -15.42 19.84 2.72
C THR A 246 -15.28 21.35 2.82
N ALA A 247 -16.11 22.09 2.08
CA ALA A 247 -15.99 23.53 1.93
C ALA A 247 -17.17 24.25 2.58
N ARG A 248 -16.91 25.41 3.22
CA ARG A 248 -17.96 26.41 3.47
C ARG A 248 -18.11 27.28 2.23
N VAL A 249 -19.35 27.40 1.78
CA VAL A 249 -19.70 28.20 0.61
C VAL A 249 -20.73 29.24 1.00
N ARG A 250 -20.57 30.45 0.46
CA ARG A 250 -21.57 31.51 0.51
C ARG A 250 -22.32 31.53 -0.81
N ILE A 251 -23.63 31.35 -0.75
CA ILE A 251 -24.50 31.31 -1.93
C ILE A 251 -25.29 32.61 -2.01
N GLN A 252 -25.06 33.38 -3.08
CA GLN A 252 -25.80 34.61 -3.36
C GLN A 252 -26.81 34.36 -4.47
N ARG A 253 -28.09 34.27 -4.11
CA ARG A 253 -29.20 34.14 -5.08
C ARG A 253 -29.65 35.55 -5.55
N PRO A 254 -29.94 35.74 -6.85
CA PRO A 254 -30.39 37.03 -7.35
C PRO A 254 -31.78 37.43 -6.82
N ARG A 255 -32.02 38.74 -6.72
CA ARG A 255 -33.17 39.38 -6.04
C ARG A 255 -34.53 38.99 -6.63
N ASN A 256 -35.40 38.39 -5.80
CA ASN A 256 -36.87 38.50 -5.90
C ASN A 256 -37.44 38.95 -4.53
N GLY A 257 -37.56 40.26 -4.32
CA GLY A 257 -38.54 40.85 -3.40
C GLY A 257 -38.34 40.82 -1.87
N SER A 258 -37.33 40.17 -1.30
CA SER A 258 -37.03 40.31 0.14
C SER A 258 -35.54 40.14 0.44
N HIS A 259 -35.03 40.87 1.45
CA HIS A 259 -33.66 40.77 1.95
C HIS A 259 -33.38 39.35 2.49
N ARG A 260 -33.01 38.39 1.61
CA ARG A 260 -32.38 37.15 2.06
C ARG A 260 -30.89 37.41 2.23
N MET A 261 -30.42 37.27 3.47
CA MET A 261 -29.00 37.24 3.79
C MET A 261 -28.31 36.12 2.98
N PRO A 262 -27.04 36.29 2.58
CA PRO A 262 -26.28 35.21 1.96
C PRO A 262 -26.27 33.99 2.89
N GLU A 263 -26.69 32.83 2.37
CA GLU A 263 -26.67 31.57 3.12
C GLU A 263 -25.25 31.00 3.09
N GLU A 264 -24.70 30.71 4.26
CA GLU A 264 -23.44 29.96 4.40
C GLU A 264 -23.73 28.49 4.68
N ASN A 265 -23.29 27.62 3.78
CA ASN A 265 -23.53 26.18 3.84
C ASN A 265 -22.20 25.43 3.84
N THR A 266 -22.11 24.34 4.61
CA THR A 266 -21.00 23.39 4.54
C THR A 266 -21.36 22.30 3.55
N VAL A 267 -20.56 22.13 2.49
CA VAL A 267 -20.88 21.28 1.34
C VAL A 267 -19.70 20.40 0.93
N PRO A 268 -19.96 19.20 0.39
CA PRO A 268 -18.93 18.37 -0.20
C PRO A 268 -18.49 18.91 -1.57
N LEU A 269 -17.17 18.92 -1.79
CA LEU A 269 -16.51 19.27 -3.04
C LEU A 269 -15.64 18.08 -3.49
N GLU A 270 -15.99 17.50 -4.63
CA GLU A 270 -15.27 16.37 -5.24
C GLU A 270 -14.34 16.89 -6.34
N LEU A 271 -13.09 16.41 -6.33
CA LEU A 271 -12.06 16.82 -7.27
C LEU A 271 -11.91 15.77 -8.39
N LYS A 272 -11.73 16.22 -9.64
CA LYS A 272 -11.51 15.35 -10.81
C LYS A 272 -10.38 15.87 -11.69
N THR A 273 -9.44 14.99 -12.00
CA THR A 273 -8.24 15.30 -12.82
C THR A 273 -8.39 14.91 -14.29
N GLY A 274 -9.36 14.05 -14.62
CA GLY A 274 -9.63 13.60 -15.98
C GLY A 274 -10.41 14.59 -16.84
N LYS A 275 -10.95 14.09 -17.96
CA LYS A 275 -11.80 14.86 -18.88
C LYS A 275 -12.99 15.48 -18.13
N GLU A 276 -13.28 16.74 -18.44
CA GLU A 276 -14.51 17.42 -18.00
C GLU A 276 -15.74 16.80 -18.67
N SER A 277 -16.27 15.74 -18.06
CA SER A 277 -17.35 14.93 -18.60
C SER A 277 -18.74 15.29 -18.04
N ASN A 278 -18.78 15.89 -16.84
CA ASN A 278 -19.95 15.99 -15.98
C ASN A 278 -20.81 14.70 -15.99
N SER A 279 -20.15 13.54 -15.97
CA SER A 279 -20.82 12.26 -16.20
C SER A 279 -21.74 11.87 -15.05
N ILE A 280 -22.66 10.95 -15.32
CA ILE A 280 -23.60 10.42 -14.31
C ILE A 280 -22.83 9.84 -13.13
N GLU A 281 -21.71 9.17 -13.36
CA GLU A 281 -20.86 8.61 -12.31
C GLU A 281 -20.29 9.70 -11.39
N HIS A 282 -19.70 10.75 -11.97
CA HIS A 282 -19.13 11.85 -11.20
C HIS A 282 -20.21 12.56 -10.37
N ARG A 283 -21.38 12.83 -10.98
CA ARG A 283 -22.53 13.43 -10.27
C ARG A 283 -23.04 12.52 -9.16
N SER A 284 -23.11 11.21 -9.41
CA SER A 284 -23.57 10.22 -8.43
C SER A 284 -22.68 10.14 -7.20
N GLN A 285 -21.36 10.25 -7.37
CA GLN A 285 -20.42 10.34 -6.23
C GLN A 285 -20.72 11.54 -5.35
N VAL A 286 -20.96 12.72 -5.93
CA VAL A 286 -21.32 13.91 -5.16
C VAL A 286 -22.67 13.78 -4.48
N ILE A 287 -23.68 13.22 -5.16
CA ILE A 287 -24.99 12.94 -4.55
C ILE A 287 -24.81 12.01 -3.33
N LEU A 288 -23.99 10.96 -3.44
CA LEU A 288 -23.70 10.07 -2.32
C LEU A 288 -22.95 10.79 -1.18
N TYR A 289 -22.03 11.71 -1.48
CA TYR A 289 -21.42 12.56 -0.46
C TYR A 289 -22.41 13.49 0.23
N THR A 290 -23.42 14.01 -0.48
CA THR A 290 -24.49 14.79 0.19
C THR A 290 -25.30 13.92 1.15
N LEU A 291 -25.61 12.66 0.80
CA LEU A 291 -26.28 11.71 1.70
C LEU A 291 -25.41 11.39 2.92
N MET A 292 -24.13 11.06 2.72
CA MET A 292 -23.20 10.81 3.83
C MET A 292 -23.03 12.03 4.73
N SER A 293 -23.04 13.23 4.14
CA SER A 293 -22.94 14.47 4.88
C SER A 293 -24.15 14.70 5.79
N LEU A 294 -25.34 14.11 5.53
CA LEU A 294 -26.51 14.22 6.42
C LEU A 294 -26.27 13.69 7.84
N GLU A 295 -25.20 12.91 8.06
CA GLU A 295 -24.78 12.46 9.39
C GLU A 295 -24.10 13.57 10.21
N ARG A 296 -23.57 14.61 9.55
CA ARG A 296 -22.73 15.66 10.17
C ARG A 296 -23.23 17.08 9.90
N TYR A 297 -23.70 17.30 8.68
CA TYR A 297 -24.10 18.57 8.09
C TYR A 297 -25.44 18.37 7.37
N ASN A 298 -26.12 19.44 6.95
CA ASN A 298 -27.35 19.32 6.16
C ASN A 298 -27.20 20.00 4.79
N PRO A 299 -26.37 19.46 3.87
CA PRO A 299 -26.12 20.13 2.60
C PRO A 299 -27.28 19.92 1.61
N GLU A 300 -27.75 21.02 1.03
CA GLU A 300 -28.71 20.98 -0.10
C GLU A 300 -28.03 20.68 -1.44
N THR A 301 -26.72 20.91 -1.56
CA THR A 301 -25.96 20.75 -2.81
C THR A 301 -24.54 20.28 -2.53
N GLY A 302 -23.91 19.65 -3.51
CA GLY A 302 -22.46 19.46 -3.58
C GLY A 302 -21.88 20.07 -4.85
N PHE A 303 -20.56 19.97 -5.00
CA PHE A 303 -19.84 20.53 -6.15
C PHE A 303 -18.85 19.53 -6.75
N LEU A 304 -18.70 19.59 -8.07
CA LEU A 304 -17.67 18.88 -8.84
C LEU A 304 -16.67 19.89 -9.39
N LEU A 305 -15.38 19.77 -9.04
CA LEU A 305 -14.32 20.60 -9.59
C LEU A 305 -13.42 19.78 -10.51
N TYR A 306 -13.34 20.18 -11.78
CA TYR A 306 -12.41 19.61 -12.73
C TYR A 306 -11.09 20.36 -12.70
N LEU A 307 -10.08 19.77 -12.07
CA LEU A 307 -8.78 20.40 -11.83
C LEU A 307 -8.03 20.76 -13.12
N LYS A 308 -8.30 20.03 -14.22
CA LYS A 308 -7.67 20.31 -15.52
C LYS A 308 -8.14 21.64 -16.14
N THR A 309 -9.40 22.02 -15.93
CA THR A 309 -10.00 23.23 -16.51
C THR A 309 -10.28 24.32 -15.48
N GLY A 310 -10.30 23.98 -14.19
CA GLY A 310 -10.73 24.87 -13.12
C GLY A 310 -12.25 25.04 -13.03
N ASN A 311 -13.04 24.34 -13.86
CA ASN A 311 -14.49 24.49 -13.90
C ASN A 311 -15.18 23.75 -12.74
N MET A 312 -16.09 24.46 -12.07
CA MET A 312 -16.86 23.93 -10.96
C MET A 312 -18.35 23.82 -11.31
N HIS A 313 -18.92 22.62 -11.14
CA HIS A 313 -20.30 22.30 -11.47
C HIS A 313 -21.12 22.03 -10.21
N PRO A 314 -22.29 22.69 -10.03
CA PRO A 314 -23.19 22.37 -8.92
C PRO A 314 -23.92 21.04 -9.17
N VAL A 315 -24.06 20.26 -8.11
CA VAL A 315 -24.83 19.01 -8.08
C VAL A 315 -25.86 19.10 -6.96
N ALA A 316 -27.08 19.52 -7.33
CA ALA A 316 -28.24 19.53 -6.44
C ALA A 316 -28.98 18.20 -6.56
N PRO A 317 -28.93 17.31 -5.55
CA PRO A 317 -29.60 16.02 -5.57
C PRO A 317 -31.12 16.17 -5.42
N SER A 318 -31.90 15.53 -6.30
CA SER A 318 -33.33 15.32 -6.07
C SER A 318 -33.59 14.09 -5.18
N HIS A 319 -34.82 13.94 -4.67
CA HIS A 319 -35.23 12.70 -4.00
C HIS A 319 -35.06 11.47 -4.91
N MET A 320 -35.40 11.62 -6.19
CA MET A 320 -35.27 10.57 -7.20
C MET A 320 -33.82 10.11 -7.39
N ASP A 321 -32.86 11.03 -7.43
CA ASP A 321 -31.45 10.70 -7.54
C ASP A 321 -30.97 9.85 -6.34
N ARG A 322 -31.34 10.27 -5.13
CA ARG A 322 -31.01 9.55 -3.89
C ARG A 322 -31.65 8.17 -3.86
N ARG A 323 -32.93 8.09 -4.24
CA ARG A 323 -33.71 6.85 -4.33
C ARG A 323 -33.06 5.84 -5.27
N GLU A 324 -32.73 6.21 -6.51
CA GLU A 324 -32.15 5.27 -7.47
C GLU A 324 -30.73 4.81 -7.06
N LEU A 325 -29.92 5.70 -6.48
CA LEU A 325 -28.59 5.33 -5.98
C LEU A 325 -28.66 4.39 -4.76
N LEU A 326 -29.62 4.59 -3.85
CA LEU A 326 -29.84 3.69 -2.72
C LEU A 326 -30.39 2.32 -3.16
N LYS A 327 -31.25 2.28 -4.18
CA LYS A 327 -31.69 1.01 -4.80
C LYS A 327 -30.51 0.26 -5.41
N LEU A 328 -29.66 0.94 -6.19
CA LEU A 328 -28.42 0.35 -6.72
C LEU A 328 -27.50 -0.16 -5.61
N ARG A 329 -27.37 0.58 -4.51
CA ARG A 329 -26.61 0.17 -3.33
C ARG A 329 -27.19 -1.10 -2.69
N ASN A 330 -28.52 -1.21 -2.59
CA ASN A 330 -29.18 -2.41 -2.08
C ASN A 330 -28.93 -3.63 -2.96
N THR A 331 -29.01 -3.48 -4.29
CA THR A 331 -28.68 -4.57 -5.22
C THR A 331 -27.20 -4.96 -5.12
N LEU A 332 -26.29 -3.99 -5.01
CA LEU A 332 -24.87 -4.24 -4.88
C LEU A 332 -24.52 -5.00 -3.59
N VAL A 333 -25.04 -4.56 -2.45
CA VAL A 333 -24.77 -5.24 -1.16
C VAL A 333 -25.34 -6.66 -1.16
N HIS A 334 -26.51 -6.86 -1.78
CA HIS A 334 -27.14 -8.18 -1.87
C HIS A 334 -26.21 -9.17 -2.58
N HIS A 335 -25.62 -8.80 -3.71
CA HIS A 335 -24.68 -9.68 -4.42
C HIS A 335 -23.35 -9.89 -3.69
N ILE A 336 -22.86 -8.87 -2.96
CA ILE A 336 -21.63 -9.01 -2.16
C ILE A 336 -21.86 -9.98 -1.00
N HIS A 337 -22.99 -9.84 -0.31
CA HIS A 337 -23.31 -10.65 0.88
C HIS A 337 -23.72 -12.08 0.51
N ASN A 338 -24.50 -12.26 -0.55
CA ASN A 338 -24.99 -13.56 -1.00
C ASN A 338 -24.06 -14.17 -2.05
N SER A 339 -22.77 -14.20 -1.77
CA SER A 339 -21.75 -14.81 -2.66
C SER A 339 -21.64 -16.33 -2.52
N VAL A 340 -22.30 -16.92 -1.52
CA VAL A 340 -22.36 -18.36 -1.27
C VAL A 340 -23.80 -18.83 -1.16
N GLU A 341 -24.15 -19.88 -1.90
CA GLU A 341 -25.41 -20.61 -1.75
C GLU A 341 -25.16 -21.86 -0.90
N GLN A 342 -25.99 -22.06 0.12
CA GLN A 342 -25.97 -23.26 0.95
C GLN A 342 -27.10 -24.19 0.53
N GLU A 343 -26.78 -25.30 -0.12
CA GLU A 343 -27.68 -26.43 -0.30
C GLU A 343 -27.49 -27.42 0.86
N ALA A 344 -28.45 -28.31 1.10
CA ALA A 344 -28.56 -29.13 2.32
C ALA A 344 -27.27 -29.86 2.77
N GLU A 345 -26.35 -30.18 1.86
CA GLU A 345 -25.07 -30.83 2.17
C GLU A 345 -23.83 -30.17 1.55
N ARG A 346 -23.97 -29.10 0.74
CA ARG A 346 -22.86 -28.49 0.01
C ARG A 346 -23.01 -26.98 -0.13
N SER A 347 -21.92 -26.26 0.07
CA SER A 347 -21.82 -24.84 -0.27
C SER A 347 -21.27 -24.67 -1.68
N ARG A 348 -21.82 -23.73 -2.44
CA ARG A 348 -21.31 -23.35 -3.76
C ARG A 348 -21.26 -21.83 -3.91
N LEU A 349 -20.47 -21.35 -4.87
CA LEU A 349 -20.45 -19.94 -5.23
C LEU A 349 -21.78 -19.55 -5.88
N SER A 350 -22.33 -18.42 -5.47
CA SER A 350 -23.54 -17.86 -6.08
C SER A 350 -23.24 -17.29 -7.47
N ARG A 351 -24.25 -17.26 -8.33
CA ARG A 351 -24.13 -16.59 -9.62
C ARG A 351 -24.10 -15.06 -9.44
N LEU A 352 -23.15 -14.41 -10.10
CA LEU A 352 -23.08 -12.95 -10.18
C LEU A 352 -24.06 -12.42 -11.24
N PRO A 353 -24.35 -11.09 -11.26
CA PRO A 353 -25.10 -10.48 -12.36
C PRO A 353 -24.51 -10.86 -13.73
N ASP A 354 -25.38 -10.98 -14.73
CA ASP A 354 -24.98 -11.41 -16.08
C ASP A 354 -23.91 -10.50 -16.70
N ILE A 355 -23.11 -11.10 -17.58
CA ILE A 355 -22.11 -10.38 -18.37
C ILE A 355 -22.83 -9.49 -19.39
N LEU A 356 -22.41 -8.23 -19.49
CA LEU A 356 -22.95 -7.31 -20.48
C LEU A 356 -22.49 -7.69 -21.89
N THR A 357 -23.41 -7.63 -22.85
CA THR A 357 -23.13 -7.83 -24.28
C THR A 357 -22.52 -6.58 -24.94
N ASN A 358 -22.50 -5.44 -24.24
CA ASN A 358 -21.92 -4.18 -24.70
C ASN A 358 -20.38 -4.23 -24.75
N ARG A 359 -19.83 -4.40 -25.96
CA ARG A 359 -18.38 -4.48 -26.21
C ARG A 359 -17.59 -3.28 -25.68
N GLN A 360 -18.10 -2.05 -25.81
CA GLN A 360 -17.39 -0.84 -25.38
C GLN A 360 -17.21 -0.78 -23.86
N THR A 361 -18.23 -1.20 -23.10
CA THR A 361 -18.14 -1.20 -21.62
C THR A 361 -17.18 -2.29 -21.12
N CYS A 362 -17.22 -3.48 -21.74
CA CYS A 362 -16.40 -4.62 -21.35
C CYS A 362 -14.93 -4.48 -21.78
N GLN A 363 -14.65 -3.83 -22.93
CA GLN A 363 -13.29 -3.65 -23.46
C GLN A 363 -12.36 -2.90 -22.48
N TYR A 364 -12.89 -1.87 -21.82
CA TYR A 364 -12.13 -1.04 -20.86
C TYR A 364 -12.42 -1.43 -19.40
N CYS A 365 -12.96 -2.62 -19.17
CA CYS A 365 -13.29 -3.08 -17.82
C CYS A 365 -12.02 -3.59 -17.12
N PRO A 366 -11.60 -3.03 -15.97
CA PRO A 366 -10.44 -3.53 -15.22
C PRO A 366 -10.66 -4.94 -14.66
N GLN A 367 -11.92 -5.33 -14.46
CA GLN A 367 -12.30 -6.64 -13.93
C GLN A 367 -12.53 -7.68 -15.03
N LYS A 368 -12.09 -7.45 -16.28
CA LYS A 368 -12.34 -8.34 -17.43
C LYS A 368 -11.90 -9.78 -17.17
N ARG A 369 -10.67 -9.98 -16.66
CA ARG A 369 -10.13 -11.30 -16.28
C ARG A 369 -10.97 -11.97 -15.20
N ASN A 370 -11.19 -11.28 -14.07
CA ASN A 370 -11.96 -11.83 -12.96
C ASN A 370 -13.41 -12.13 -13.34
N CYS A 371 -13.99 -11.34 -14.25
CA CYS A 371 -15.32 -11.53 -14.81
C CYS A 371 -15.42 -12.86 -15.56
N ALA A 372 -14.45 -13.14 -16.45
CA ALA A 372 -14.38 -14.38 -17.21
C ALA A 372 -14.04 -15.60 -16.33
N LEU A 373 -13.05 -15.45 -15.44
CA LEU A 373 -12.67 -16.50 -14.48
C LEU A 373 -13.84 -16.91 -13.60
N TYR A 374 -14.56 -15.95 -13.03
CA TYR A 374 -15.71 -16.24 -12.16
C TYR A 374 -16.81 -16.97 -12.92
N GLU A 375 -17.13 -16.54 -14.15
CA GLU A 375 -18.17 -17.21 -14.95
C GLU A 375 -17.81 -18.66 -15.24
N ARG A 376 -16.57 -18.90 -15.70
CA ARG A 376 -16.02 -20.25 -15.96
C ARG A 376 -15.92 -21.12 -14.70
N ALA A 377 -15.75 -20.52 -13.53
CA ALA A 377 -15.60 -21.22 -12.26
C ALA A 377 -16.95 -21.64 -11.64
N VAL A 378 -18.01 -20.85 -11.87
CA VAL A 378 -19.38 -21.18 -11.43
C VAL A 378 -20.09 -22.08 -12.44
N ASP A 379 -19.93 -21.81 -13.73
CA ASP A 379 -20.48 -22.61 -14.81
C ASP A 379 -19.39 -22.96 -15.84
N PRO A 380 -18.77 -24.14 -15.70
CA PRO A 380 -17.77 -24.63 -16.66
C PRO A 380 -18.33 -24.86 -18.07
N SER A 381 -19.64 -24.92 -18.25
CA SER A 381 -20.30 -25.05 -19.55
C SER A 381 -20.70 -23.70 -20.18
N ALA A 382 -20.52 -22.59 -19.46
CA ALA A 382 -20.90 -21.25 -19.93
C ALA A 382 -20.24 -20.85 -21.26
N ALA A 383 -19.04 -21.34 -21.55
CA ALA A 383 -18.36 -21.05 -22.82
C ALA A 383 -19.03 -21.71 -24.04
N ASP A 384 -19.87 -22.72 -23.85
CA ASP A 384 -20.51 -23.46 -24.95
C ASP A 384 -21.94 -22.97 -25.25
N VAL A 385 -22.54 -22.17 -24.34
CA VAL A 385 -23.97 -21.78 -24.38
C VAL A 385 -24.17 -20.25 -24.49
N SER A 386 -23.11 -19.45 -24.32
CA SER A 386 -23.21 -17.98 -24.31
C SER A 386 -23.27 -17.36 -25.71
N GLU A 387 -23.77 -16.13 -25.81
CA GLU A 387 -23.69 -15.31 -27.03
C GLU A 387 -22.23 -15.12 -27.51
N ASP A 388 -22.02 -15.00 -28.83
CA ASP A 388 -20.70 -14.90 -29.48
C ASP A 388 -19.74 -13.90 -28.78
N VAL A 389 -20.25 -12.72 -28.39
CA VAL A 389 -19.45 -11.67 -27.74
C VAL A 389 -18.91 -12.10 -26.37
N VAL A 390 -19.72 -12.84 -25.61
CA VAL A 390 -19.34 -13.34 -24.29
C VAL A 390 -18.41 -14.53 -24.44
N GLN A 391 -18.67 -15.40 -25.41
CA GLN A 391 -17.79 -16.53 -25.72
C GLN A 391 -16.38 -16.06 -26.11
N ASP A 392 -16.27 -15.04 -26.98
CA ASP A 392 -14.99 -14.40 -27.33
C ASP A 392 -14.22 -13.94 -26.09
N LEU A 393 -14.91 -13.28 -25.15
CA LEU A 393 -14.36 -12.80 -23.89
C LEU A 393 -13.84 -13.96 -23.03
N LEU A 394 -14.65 -15.01 -22.84
CA LEU A 394 -14.27 -16.17 -22.03
C LEU A 394 -13.07 -16.88 -22.63
N GLN A 395 -13.06 -17.10 -23.94
CA GLN A 395 -11.95 -17.77 -24.62
C GLN A 395 -10.67 -16.96 -24.56
N GLN A 396 -10.75 -15.64 -24.75
CA GLN A 396 -9.59 -14.75 -24.70
C GLN A 396 -8.93 -14.74 -23.30
N GLU A 397 -9.73 -14.65 -22.24
CA GLU A 397 -9.22 -14.46 -20.89
C GLU A 397 -8.93 -15.75 -20.13
N THR A 398 -9.50 -16.89 -20.56
CA THR A 398 -9.40 -18.17 -19.82
C THR A 398 -9.06 -19.38 -20.68
N GLY A 399 -8.90 -19.25 -22.00
CA GLY A 399 -8.64 -20.36 -22.90
C GLY A 399 -7.32 -21.10 -22.66
N HIS A 400 -6.38 -20.49 -21.94
CA HIS A 400 -5.11 -21.11 -21.50
C HIS A 400 -5.25 -21.96 -20.23
N LEU A 401 -6.41 -21.95 -19.56
CA LEU A 401 -6.64 -22.64 -18.30
C LEU A 401 -7.28 -24.00 -18.50
N THR A 402 -6.81 -24.99 -17.75
CA THR A 402 -7.38 -26.34 -17.73
C THR A 402 -8.48 -26.47 -16.68
N LEU A 403 -9.28 -27.55 -16.76
CA LEU A 403 -10.32 -27.82 -15.75
C LEU A 403 -9.76 -27.94 -14.32
N PRO A 404 -8.62 -28.61 -14.05
CA PRO A 404 -7.96 -28.57 -12.75
C PRO A 404 -7.65 -27.15 -12.24
N HIS A 405 -7.19 -26.24 -13.13
CA HIS A 405 -6.91 -24.85 -12.77
C HIS A 405 -8.18 -24.10 -12.35
N LEU A 406 -9.27 -24.26 -13.11
CA LEU A 406 -10.57 -23.67 -12.80
C LEU A 406 -11.16 -24.22 -11.49
N ASN A 407 -11.07 -25.53 -11.27
CA ASN A 407 -11.53 -26.17 -10.03
C ASN A 407 -10.74 -25.69 -8.81
N TYR A 408 -9.42 -25.54 -8.94
CA TYR A 408 -8.57 -25.00 -7.88
C TYR A 408 -8.98 -23.56 -7.53
N PHE A 409 -9.17 -22.71 -8.55
CA PHE A 409 -9.64 -21.34 -8.34
C PHE A 409 -11.02 -21.29 -7.66
N SER A 410 -11.99 -22.06 -8.17
CA SER A 410 -13.35 -22.12 -7.63
C SER A 410 -13.37 -22.58 -6.17
N HIS A 411 -12.61 -23.62 -5.83
CA HIS A 411 -12.49 -24.14 -4.48
C HIS A 411 -11.94 -23.10 -3.49
N TRP A 412 -10.81 -22.48 -3.82
CA TRP A 412 -10.19 -21.48 -2.93
C TRP A 412 -10.99 -20.19 -2.83
N LEU A 413 -11.67 -19.79 -3.90
CA LEU A 413 -12.59 -18.65 -3.89
C LEU A 413 -13.76 -18.92 -2.94
N LEU A 414 -14.38 -20.11 -3.00
CA LEU A 414 -15.45 -20.51 -2.09
C LEU A 414 -15.01 -20.49 -0.62
N LEU A 415 -13.83 -21.05 -0.30
CA LEU A 415 -13.29 -21.02 1.05
C LEU A 415 -13.06 -19.60 1.56
N CYS A 416 -12.55 -18.71 0.69
CA CYS A 416 -12.40 -17.30 1.04
C CYS A 416 -13.75 -16.63 1.29
N CYS A 417 -14.77 -16.89 0.46
CA CYS A 417 -16.11 -16.33 0.68
C CYS A 417 -16.73 -16.83 2.00
N LEU A 418 -16.59 -18.12 2.33
CA LEU A 418 -17.08 -18.69 3.60
C LEU A 418 -16.41 -18.07 4.83
N GLU A 419 -15.08 -17.86 4.76
CA GLU A 419 -14.35 -17.17 5.82
C GLU A 419 -14.78 -15.71 5.94
N ALA A 420 -14.94 -15.00 4.81
CA ALA A 420 -15.43 -13.62 4.79
C ALA A 420 -16.80 -13.48 5.48
N THR A 421 -17.75 -14.37 5.18
CA THR A 421 -19.07 -14.38 5.81
C THR A 421 -18.98 -14.63 7.32
N THR A 422 -18.10 -15.54 7.75
CA THR A 422 -17.87 -15.82 9.18
C THR A 422 -17.25 -14.63 9.90
N MET A 423 -16.33 -13.94 9.23
CA MET A 423 -15.72 -12.71 9.74
C MET A 423 -16.73 -11.55 9.85
N GLU A 424 -17.58 -11.37 8.84
CA GLU A 424 -18.61 -10.31 8.85
C GLU A 424 -19.64 -10.55 9.96
N ALA A 425 -20.00 -11.79 10.25
CA ALA A 425 -20.86 -12.12 11.39
C ALA A 425 -20.23 -11.74 12.74
N LYS A 426 -18.90 -11.80 12.84
CA LYS A 426 -18.12 -11.36 14.02
C LYS A 426 -17.82 -9.85 14.04
N ASN A 427 -18.11 -9.13 12.95
CA ASN A 427 -17.78 -7.71 12.79
C ASN A 427 -18.39 -6.87 13.93
N SER A 428 -17.52 -6.29 14.73
CA SER A 428 -17.85 -5.48 15.91
C SER A 428 -18.23 -4.04 15.56
N ARG A 429 -17.99 -3.56 14.33
CA ARG A 429 -18.14 -2.14 13.96
C ARG A 429 -19.53 -1.58 14.23
N LYS A 430 -20.57 -2.37 14.00
CA LYS A 430 -21.95 -1.95 14.26
C LYS A 430 -22.23 -1.60 15.72
N ARG A 431 -21.41 -2.10 16.66
CA ARG A 431 -21.50 -1.71 18.09
C ARG A 431 -21.14 -0.23 18.30
N VAL A 432 -20.31 0.36 17.44
CA VAL A 432 -19.90 1.76 17.54
C VAL A 432 -21.11 2.71 17.43
N TRP A 433 -22.07 2.41 16.55
CA TRP A 433 -23.25 3.25 16.31
C TRP A 433 -24.58 2.68 16.85
N LEU A 434 -24.60 1.42 17.29
CA LEU A 434 -25.81 0.78 17.86
C LEU A 434 -25.73 0.57 19.38
N GLN A 435 -24.56 0.66 20.01
CA GLN A 435 -24.40 0.45 21.45
C GLN A 435 -23.80 1.66 22.14
N THR A 436 -24.24 1.87 23.37
CA THR A 436 -23.67 2.89 24.25
C THR A 436 -22.24 2.51 24.67
N VAL A 437 -21.47 3.51 25.08
CA VAL A 437 -20.11 3.29 25.62
C VAL A 437 -20.17 2.36 26.84
N GLN A 438 -21.16 2.53 27.72
CA GLN A 438 -21.29 1.75 28.94
C GLN A 438 -21.50 0.25 28.65
N GLU A 439 -22.35 -0.07 27.67
CA GLU A 439 -22.56 -1.45 27.22
C GLU A 439 -21.31 -2.04 26.57
N SER A 440 -20.62 -1.23 25.76
CA SER A 440 -19.43 -1.65 25.01
C SER A 440 -18.21 -1.87 25.94
N GLU A 441 -18.03 -1.03 26.97
CA GLU A 441 -17.00 -1.16 27.98
C GLU A 441 -17.20 -2.41 28.85
N LYS A 442 -18.46 -2.74 29.19
CA LYS A 442 -18.80 -3.96 29.95
C LYS A 442 -18.37 -5.24 29.22
N ASN A 443 -18.43 -5.21 27.89
CA ASN A 443 -18.03 -6.32 27.02
C ASN A 443 -16.53 -6.31 26.67
N GLY A 444 -15.77 -5.32 27.16
CA GLY A 444 -14.33 -5.18 26.93
C GLY A 444 -13.93 -4.75 25.51
N SER A 445 -14.89 -4.41 24.64
CA SER A 445 -14.59 -4.08 23.23
C SER A 445 -14.31 -2.59 22.98
N CYS A 446 -14.44 -1.75 24.01
CA CYS A 446 -14.36 -0.30 23.90
C CYS A 446 -13.69 0.32 25.14
N VAL A 447 -13.08 1.49 24.95
CA VAL A 447 -12.79 2.45 26.02
C VAL A 447 -13.39 3.80 25.64
N GLY A 448 -14.25 4.34 26.50
CA GLY A 448 -14.81 5.68 26.33
C GLY A 448 -14.33 6.68 27.37
N ASN A 449 -14.98 7.85 27.35
CA ASN A 449 -14.68 9.02 28.18
C ASN A 449 -13.24 9.50 27.99
N LEU A 450 -12.79 9.50 26.73
CA LEU A 450 -11.44 9.87 26.35
C LEU A 450 -11.40 11.32 25.89
N GLN A 451 -10.45 12.09 26.41
CA GLN A 451 -10.19 13.45 25.97
C GLN A 451 -8.79 13.54 25.40
N LEU A 452 -8.63 14.22 24.26
CA LEU A 452 -7.32 14.42 23.66
C LEU A 452 -6.42 15.20 24.62
N SER A 453 -5.22 14.67 24.89
CA SER A 453 -4.25 15.21 25.84
C SER A 453 -2.95 15.57 25.12
N GLY A 454 -2.56 16.85 25.17
CA GLY A 454 -1.32 17.34 24.57
C GLY A 454 -1.36 17.46 23.04
N PRO A 455 -0.25 17.91 22.41
CA PRO A 455 -0.17 18.09 20.97
C PRO A 455 -0.09 16.74 20.23
N VAL A 456 -0.73 16.68 19.07
CA VAL A 456 -0.60 15.57 18.12
C VAL A 456 0.76 15.65 17.44
N THR A 457 1.48 14.52 17.39
CA THR A 457 2.82 14.47 16.78
C THR A 457 2.80 13.60 15.53
N VAL A 458 3.32 14.11 14.42
CA VAL A 458 3.49 13.36 13.17
C VAL A 458 4.62 12.35 13.35
N GLN A 459 4.33 11.06 13.15
CA GLN A 459 5.32 9.97 13.19
C GLN A 459 5.92 9.73 11.80
N SER A 460 5.04 9.71 10.79
CA SER A 460 5.37 9.61 9.38
C SER A 460 4.25 10.24 8.55
N GLU A 461 4.42 10.35 7.24
CA GLU A 461 3.38 10.84 6.34
C GLU A 461 2.07 10.06 6.55
N GLY A 462 0.98 10.77 6.87
CA GLY A 462 -0.33 10.18 7.12
C GLY A 462 -0.49 9.41 8.44
N VAL A 463 0.50 9.45 9.35
CA VAL A 463 0.43 8.74 10.64
C VAL A 463 0.70 9.70 11.80
N PHE A 464 -0.29 9.82 12.67
CA PHE A 464 -0.34 10.81 13.74
C PHE A 464 -0.48 10.13 15.10
N LEU A 465 0.48 10.36 15.99
CA LEU A 465 0.41 9.87 17.36
C LEU A 465 -0.48 10.78 18.20
N HIS A 466 -1.54 10.20 18.75
CA HIS A 466 -2.49 10.84 19.64
C HIS A 466 -2.33 10.25 21.05
N ARG A 467 -2.51 11.11 22.05
CA ARG A 467 -2.62 10.68 23.45
C ARG A 467 -3.96 11.14 23.99
N PHE A 468 -4.65 10.25 24.67
CA PHE A 468 -5.94 10.51 25.29
C PHE A 468 -5.83 10.29 26.79
N GLN A 469 -6.44 11.20 27.55
CA GLN A 469 -6.64 11.05 28.98
C GLN A 469 -8.06 10.58 29.25
N ARG A 470 -8.21 9.62 30.16
CA ARG A 470 -9.52 9.10 30.56
C ARG A 470 -10.06 9.89 31.75
N SER A 471 -11.27 10.40 31.64
CA SER A 471 -11.89 11.21 32.70
C SER A 471 -12.49 10.36 33.83
N SER A 472 -12.82 9.08 33.60
CA SER A 472 -13.33 8.15 34.61
C SER A 472 -12.56 6.82 34.63
N VAL A 473 -12.30 6.28 35.84
CA VAL A 473 -11.56 5.02 36.01
C VAL A 473 -12.55 3.85 35.98
N ALA A 474 -12.69 3.16 34.85
CA ALA A 474 -13.45 1.89 34.78
C ALA A 474 -12.53 0.67 34.72
N SER A 475 -13.08 -0.51 35.04
CA SER A 475 -12.40 -1.81 34.90
C SER A 475 -11.95 -2.03 33.46
N GLN A 476 -10.66 -2.29 33.28
CA GLN A 476 -10.04 -2.43 31.96
C GLN A 476 -9.92 -3.91 31.62
N GLN A 477 -10.65 -4.37 30.59
CA GLN A 477 -10.53 -5.70 29.99
C GLN A 477 -10.70 -5.57 28.47
N GLY A 478 -9.94 -6.35 27.69
CA GLY A 478 -10.17 -6.57 26.25
C GLY A 478 -9.15 -5.97 25.29
N LEU A 479 -8.92 -4.64 25.30
CA LEU A 479 -7.97 -4.00 24.37
C LEU A 479 -6.52 -4.05 24.85
N ALA A 480 -5.61 -4.37 23.94
CA ALA A 480 -4.17 -4.50 24.16
C ALA A 480 -3.34 -3.68 23.16
N SER A 481 -2.08 -3.41 23.53
CA SER A 481 -1.12 -2.76 22.63
C SER A 481 -0.95 -3.58 21.35
N GLY A 482 -1.01 -2.92 20.20
CA GLY A 482 -0.96 -3.53 18.87
C GLY A 482 -2.34 -3.79 18.25
N ASP A 483 -3.43 -3.68 19.02
CA ASP A 483 -4.77 -3.86 18.49
C ASP A 483 -5.12 -2.76 17.49
N ARG A 484 -5.81 -3.14 16.43
CA ARG A 484 -6.40 -2.21 15.48
C ARG A 484 -7.64 -1.58 16.10
N ILE A 485 -7.79 -0.27 15.92
CA ILE A 485 -8.86 0.50 16.54
C ILE A 485 -9.55 1.46 15.58
N VAL A 486 -10.78 1.82 15.93
CA VAL A 486 -11.54 2.93 15.35
C VAL A 486 -11.79 3.96 16.45
N VAL A 487 -11.57 5.23 16.14
CA VAL A 487 -11.85 6.36 17.02
C VAL A 487 -13.10 7.08 16.54
N SER A 488 -14.05 7.28 17.44
CA SER A 488 -15.30 7.99 17.17
C SER A 488 -15.60 8.98 18.29
N ASP A 489 -16.50 9.92 18.02
CA ASP A 489 -17.18 10.67 19.06
C ASP A 489 -18.02 9.72 19.94
N GLN A 490 -18.03 9.96 21.24
CA GLN A 490 -18.79 9.20 22.22
C GLN A 490 -20.31 9.42 22.09
N GLU A 491 -20.76 10.60 21.65
CA GLU A 491 -22.19 10.86 21.44
C GLU A 491 -22.75 10.16 20.19
N GLY A 492 -21.90 9.53 19.38
CA GLY A 492 -22.28 8.78 18.19
C GLY A 492 -22.64 9.67 16.99
N ARG A 493 -22.34 10.98 17.04
CA ARG A 493 -22.56 11.90 15.91
C ARG A 493 -21.45 11.80 14.87
N LEU A 494 -20.22 11.59 15.33
CA LEU A 494 -19.05 11.47 14.46
C LEU A 494 -18.46 10.06 14.55
N VAL A 495 -19.09 9.15 13.80
CA VAL A 495 -18.65 7.76 13.70
C VAL A 495 -17.49 7.64 12.72
N GLY A 496 -16.46 6.87 13.10
CA GLY A 496 -15.33 6.53 12.22
C GLY A 496 -14.46 7.74 11.85
N LEU A 497 -14.12 8.59 12.83
CA LEU A 497 -13.31 9.80 12.61
C LEU A 497 -11.90 9.47 12.10
N ALA A 498 -11.29 8.44 12.69
CA ALA A 498 -9.96 7.95 12.35
C ALA A 498 -9.83 6.46 12.66
N THR A 499 -8.92 5.79 11.97
CA THR A 499 -8.54 4.40 12.25
C THR A 499 -7.04 4.29 12.52
N GLY A 500 -6.62 3.24 13.22
CA GLY A 500 -5.23 3.13 13.61
C GLY A 500 -4.91 1.96 14.52
N TYR A 501 -3.81 2.09 15.26
CA TYR A 501 -3.31 1.05 16.16
C TYR A 501 -3.05 1.59 17.55
N LEU A 502 -3.39 0.79 18.56
CA LEU A 502 -3.10 1.09 19.95
C LEU A 502 -1.60 0.93 20.23
N CYS A 503 -0.98 1.95 20.84
CA CYS A 503 0.44 1.91 21.19
C CYS A 503 0.63 1.58 22.67
N GLU A 504 -0.08 2.29 23.54
CA GLU A 504 -0.02 2.05 24.98
C GLU A 504 -1.41 2.24 25.56
N ILE A 505 -1.76 1.39 26.53
CA ILE A 505 -3.03 1.46 27.22
C ILE A 505 -2.82 1.32 28.72
N SER A 506 -3.37 2.27 29.48
CA SER A 506 -3.33 2.28 30.93
C SER A 506 -4.71 2.66 31.48
N ARG A 507 -4.89 2.56 32.80
CA ARG A 507 -6.16 2.94 33.44
C ARG A 507 -6.53 4.43 33.28
N LYS A 508 -5.55 5.30 33.01
CA LYS A 508 -5.72 6.77 32.99
C LYS A 508 -5.43 7.40 31.63
N ALA A 509 -4.68 6.72 30.78
CA ALA A 509 -4.25 7.26 29.50
C ALA A 509 -4.13 6.17 28.44
N ILE A 510 -4.38 6.57 27.20
CA ILE A 510 -4.27 5.75 26.00
C ILE A 510 -3.42 6.51 24.99
N SER A 511 -2.55 5.82 24.28
CA SER A 511 -1.88 6.35 23.11
C SER A 511 -2.13 5.45 21.89
N CYS A 512 -2.30 6.08 20.74
CA CYS A 512 -2.50 5.37 19.48
C CYS A 512 -1.96 6.17 18.30
N THR A 513 -1.55 5.46 17.26
CA THR A 513 -1.24 6.03 15.95
C THR A 513 -2.47 5.97 15.09
N LEU A 514 -2.90 7.11 14.54
CA LEU A 514 -4.09 7.26 13.72
C LEU A 514 -3.74 7.76 12.33
N ASP A 515 -4.59 7.44 11.36
CA ASP A 515 -4.49 7.85 9.95
C ASP A 515 -4.86 9.33 9.71
N ARG A 516 -5.28 10.04 10.75
CA ARG A 516 -5.76 11.42 10.66
C ARG A 516 -5.48 12.21 11.93
N ASP A 517 -5.16 13.49 11.77
CA ASP A 517 -5.04 14.45 12.88
C ASP A 517 -6.42 14.86 13.41
N LEU A 518 -6.67 14.59 14.69
CA LEU A 518 -7.91 14.91 15.40
C LEU A 518 -7.85 16.21 16.21
N SER A 519 -6.77 17.00 16.10
CA SER A 519 -6.58 18.25 16.87
C SER A 519 -7.72 19.25 16.73
N LYS A 520 -8.38 19.27 15.57
CA LYS A 520 -9.53 20.16 15.29
C LYS A 520 -10.81 19.82 16.06
N PHE A 521 -10.87 18.66 16.71
CA PHE A 521 -11.99 18.20 17.52
C PHE A 521 -11.74 18.47 19.02
N SER A 522 -11.03 19.55 19.36
CA SER A 522 -10.79 19.98 20.73
C SER A 522 -12.13 20.24 21.45
N GLY A 523 -12.45 19.44 22.46
CA GLY A 523 -13.73 19.52 23.19
C GLY A 523 -14.69 18.36 22.95
N VAL A 524 -14.37 17.45 22.02
CA VAL A 524 -15.11 16.20 21.84
C VAL A 524 -14.64 15.17 22.86
N LEU A 525 -15.58 14.41 23.42
CA LEU A 525 -15.28 13.17 24.15
C LEU A 525 -15.24 12.02 23.16
N PHE A 526 -14.15 11.28 23.17
CA PHE A 526 -13.92 10.18 22.26
C PHE A 526 -14.23 8.83 22.91
N ARG A 527 -14.55 7.88 22.04
CA ARG A 527 -14.52 6.45 22.31
C ARG A 527 -13.57 5.76 21.33
N VAL A 528 -12.92 4.71 21.81
CA VAL A 528 -11.99 3.86 21.05
C VAL A 528 -12.54 2.45 21.08
N ASP A 529 -12.78 1.86 19.91
CA ASP A 529 -13.35 0.53 19.75
C ASP A 529 -12.38 -0.37 18.96
N GLY A 530 -12.34 -1.66 19.31
CA GLY A 530 -11.57 -2.65 18.55
C GLY A 530 -12.12 -2.86 17.14
N ASP A 531 -11.25 -2.83 16.13
CA ASP A 531 -11.59 -2.98 14.71
C ASP A 531 -11.18 -4.36 14.19
N GLU A 532 -11.94 -5.39 14.56
CA GLU A 532 -11.69 -6.79 14.16
C GLU A 532 -12.04 -7.06 12.68
N GLY A 533 -12.79 -6.17 12.02
CA GLY A 533 -13.38 -6.38 10.69
C GLY A 533 -12.46 -6.13 9.49
N VAL A 534 -11.13 -6.09 9.65
CA VAL A 534 -10.20 -5.69 8.56
C VAL A 534 -9.11 -6.72 8.24
N VAL A 535 -9.32 -8.00 8.54
CA VAL A 535 -8.52 -9.03 7.86
C VAL A 535 -9.07 -9.22 6.45
N GLY A 536 -8.70 -8.30 5.55
CA GLY A 536 -9.15 -8.36 4.16
C GLY A 536 -8.62 -9.61 3.45
N LEU A 537 -9.52 -10.43 2.91
CA LEU A 537 -9.14 -11.54 2.02
C LEU A 537 -8.73 -11.08 0.61
N SER A 538 -8.72 -9.78 0.35
CA SER A 538 -8.41 -9.19 -0.96
C SER A 538 -7.04 -9.61 -1.49
N THR A 539 -6.02 -9.73 -0.64
CA THR A 539 -4.69 -10.20 -1.05
C THR A 539 -4.74 -11.67 -1.50
N HIS A 540 -5.46 -12.52 -0.77
CA HIS A 540 -5.64 -13.93 -1.13
C HIS A 540 -6.36 -14.06 -2.48
N LEU A 541 -7.47 -13.35 -2.65
CA LEU A 541 -8.24 -13.32 -3.88
C LEU A 541 -7.43 -12.78 -5.07
N THR A 542 -6.62 -11.74 -4.84
CA THR A 542 -5.73 -11.18 -5.87
C THR A 542 -4.64 -12.18 -6.25
N ASN A 543 -4.05 -12.89 -5.29
CA ASN A 543 -3.06 -13.93 -5.57
C ASN A 543 -3.66 -15.10 -6.36
N LEU A 544 -4.89 -15.52 -6.04
CA LEU A 544 -5.62 -16.53 -6.81
C LEU A 544 -5.86 -16.08 -8.25
N SER A 545 -6.31 -14.83 -8.44
CA SER A 545 -6.49 -14.27 -9.79
C SER A 545 -5.17 -14.17 -10.57
N ARG A 546 -4.08 -13.73 -9.94
CA ARG A 546 -2.74 -13.68 -10.54
C ARG A 546 -2.20 -15.06 -10.90
N LEU A 547 -2.45 -16.08 -10.08
CA LEU A 547 -2.09 -17.46 -10.40
C LEU A 547 -2.78 -17.95 -11.68
N MET A 548 -3.96 -17.43 -12.02
CA MET A 548 -4.70 -17.76 -13.25
C MET A 548 -4.31 -16.89 -14.46
N GLU A 549 -3.34 -15.98 -14.32
CA GLU A 549 -2.86 -15.14 -15.42
C GLU A 549 -2.18 -15.95 -16.52
N ASN A 550 -2.32 -15.49 -17.77
CA ASN A 550 -1.63 -16.04 -18.93
C ASN A 550 -0.22 -15.43 -19.03
N CYS A 551 0.70 -15.91 -18.19
CA CYS A 551 2.09 -15.52 -18.23
C CYS A 551 3.01 -16.67 -17.78
N PRO A 552 4.27 -16.73 -18.25
CA PRO A 552 5.16 -17.86 -17.99
C PRO A 552 5.36 -18.19 -16.50
N ASP A 553 5.40 -17.16 -15.65
CA ASP A 553 5.58 -17.35 -14.21
C ASP A 553 4.35 -18.00 -13.57
N SER A 554 3.15 -17.53 -13.93
CA SER A 554 1.89 -18.11 -13.43
C SER A 554 1.65 -19.50 -14.01
N ASP A 555 1.97 -19.74 -15.28
CA ASP A 555 1.90 -21.06 -15.92
C ASP A 555 2.76 -22.06 -15.14
N ARG A 556 4.02 -21.70 -14.88
CA ARG A 556 4.95 -22.53 -14.10
C ARG A 556 4.46 -22.77 -12.68
N LEU A 557 3.89 -21.76 -12.02
CA LEU A 557 3.32 -21.92 -10.68
C LEU A 557 2.10 -22.84 -10.69
N ARG A 558 1.22 -22.76 -11.69
CA ARG A 558 0.09 -23.68 -11.85
C ARG A 558 0.55 -25.11 -12.06
N GLU A 559 1.55 -25.34 -12.90
CA GLU A 559 2.13 -26.68 -13.09
C GLU A 559 2.66 -27.27 -11.77
N LEU A 560 3.39 -26.48 -10.98
CA LEU A 560 4.01 -26.94 -9.73
C LEU A 560 3.01 -27.11 -8.57
N VAL A 561 2.03 -26.20 -8.45
CA VAL A 561 1.13 -26.12 -7.29
C VAL A 561 -0.21 -26.79 -7.54
N VAL A 562 -0.77 -26.64 -8.73
CA VAL A 562 -2.10 -27.17 -9.08
C VAL A 562 -1.97 -28.54 -9.74
N ASP A 563 -1.12 -28.66 -10.75
CA ASP A 563 -0.93 -29.92 -11.48
C ASP A 563 0.06 -30.87 -10.77
N LEU A 564 0.69 -30.39 -9.69
CA LEU A 564 1.63 -31.13 -8.86
C LEU A 564 2.81 -31.73 -9.66
N ARG A 565 3.27 -31.01 -10.68
CA ARG A 565 4.50 -31.34 -11.40
C ARG A 565 5.65 -31.48 -10.39
N SER A 566 6.33 -32.62 -10.42
CA SER A 566 7.43 -32.90 -9.50
C SER A 566 8.55 -31.87 -9.68
N PRO A 567 9.08 -31.27 -8.58
CA PRO A 567 10.14 -30.27 -8.68
C PRO A 567 11.44 -30.90 -9.16
N GLU A 568 12.15 -30.19 -10.04
CA GLU A 568 13.40 -30.67 -10.60
C GLU A 568 14.62 -30.38 -9.71
N PHE A 569 15.54 -31.33 -9.68
CA PHE A 569 16.85 -31.20 -9.05
C PHE A 569 17.95 -31.62 -10.01
N ILE A 570 19.00 -30.82 -10.06
CA ILE A 570 20.24 -31.17 -10.76
C ILE A 570 21.08 -32.12 -9.91
N SER A 571 21.90 -32.93 -10.58
CA SER A 571 22.61 -34.05 -9.94
C SER A 571 23.85 -33.63 -9.14
N ASN A 572 24.57 -32.60 -9.58
CA ASN A 572 25.88 -32.24 -9.03
C ASN A 572 26.01 -30.75 -8.69
N LEU A 573 26.53 -30.45 -7.49
CA LEU A 573 26.82 -29.08 -7.04
C LEU A 573 27.97 -28.43 -7.82
N SER A 574 28.88 -29.24 -8.37
CA SER A 574 30.08 -28.78 -9.07
C SER A 574 29.78 -28.05 -10.38
N SER A 575 28.62 -28.32 -11.00
CA SER A 575 28.12 -27.62 -12.18
C SER A 575 27.33 -26.35 -11.86
N VAL A 576 27.05 -26.09 -10.57
CA VAL A 576 26.22 -24.96 -10.11
C VAL A 576 27.06 -23.88 -9.47
N LEU A 577 28.01 -24.30 -8.62
CA LEU A 577 28.81 -23.40 -7.81
C LEU A 577 29.94 -22.82 -8.67
N PRO A 578 29.99 -21.49 -8.89
CA PRO A 578 31.16 -20.83 -9.45
C PRO A 578 32.41 -21.24 -8.67
N ARG A 579 33.57 -21.39 -9.35
CA ARG A 579 34.81 -21.83 -8.69
C ARG A 579 35.17 -20.97 -7.48
N GLU A 580 34.92 -19.67 -7.59
CA GLU A 580 35.14 -18.64 -6.56
C GLU A 580 34.18 -18.75 -5.35
N ALA A 581 33.02 -19.36 -5.54
CA ALA A 581 32.00 -19.52 -4.50
C ALA A 581 32.23 -20.77 -3.64
N LYS A 582 32.97 -21.77 -4.14
CA LYS A 582 33.12 -23.09 -3.52
C LYS A 582 33.67 -23.01 -2.10
N ASP A 583 34.72 -22.22 -1.87
CA ASP A 583 35.36 -22.09 -0.56
C ASP A 583 34.47 -21.34 0.43
N THR A 584 33.76 -20.31 -0.04
CA THR A 584 32.80 -19.55 0.79
C THR A 584 31.66 -20.47 1.23
N VAL A 585 31.03 -21.16 0.29
CA VAL A 585 29.92 -22.07 0.58
C VAL A 585 30.40 -23.22 1.48
N ALA A 586 31.58 -23.79 1.24
CA ALA A 586 32.16 -24.81 2.11
C ALA A 586 32.36 -24.31 3.55
N ASN A 587 32.83 -23.07 3.74
CA ASN A 587 33.00 -22.49 5.07
C ASN A 587 31.67 -22.20 5.77
N ILE A 588 30.64 -21.73 5.04
CA ILE A 588 29.28 -21.56 5.58
C ILE A 588 28.74 -22.92 6.02
N LEU A 589 28.90 -23.95 5.18
CA LEU A 589 28.44 -25.29 5.48
C LEU A 589 29.16 -25.89 6.70
N LYS A 590 30.43 -25.60 6.98
CA LYS A 590 31.17 -26.18 8.13
C LYS A 590 30.44 -25.99 9.47
N GLY A 591 29.85 -24.81 9.69
CA GLY A 591 29.14 -24.46 10.92
C GLY A 591 27.76 -25.11 11.10
N LEU A 592 27.29 -25.86 10.10
CA LEU A 592 25.97 -26.49 10.11
C LEU A 592 26.03 -27.96 10.51
N ASN A 593 24.96 -28.44 11.15
CA ASN A 593 24.78 -29.87 11.40
C ASN A 593 24.44 -30.63 10.10
N LYS A 594 24.47 -31.96 10.13
CA LYS A 594 24.28 -32.80 8.93
C LYS A 594 22.92 -32.58 8.24
N PRO A 595 21.77 -32.56 8.95
CA PRO A 595 20.48 -32.23 8.34
C PRO A 595 20.43 -30.84 7.69
N GLN A 596 20.99 -29.82 8.35
CA GLN A 596 21.07 -28.46 7.80
C GLN A 596 21.92 -28.42 6.53
N LYS A 597 23.09 -29.08 6.52
CA LYS A 597 23.94 -29.24 5.32
C LYS A 597 23.19 -29.89 4.16
N GLN A 598 22.40 -30.93 4.45
CA GLN A 598 21.58 -31.61 3.45
C GLN A 598 20.47 -30.69 2.90
N ALA A 599 19.81 -29.91 3.77
CA ALA A 599 18.82 -28.92 3.35
C ALA A 599 19.44 -27.87 2.43
N MET A 600 20.60 -27.30 2.80
CA MET A 600 21.35 -26.34 1.96
C MET A 600 21.72 -26.95 0.61
N LYS A 601 22.27 -28.18 0.60
CA LYS A 601 22.59 -28.89 -0.63
C LYS A 601 21.35 -29.05 -1.52
N LYS A 602 20.21 -29.41 -0.96
CA LYS A 602 18.98 -29.64 -1.73
C LYS A 602 18.43 -28.35 -2.33
N VAL A 603 18.49 -27.23 -1.60
CA VAL A 603 18.14 -25.90 -2.14
C VAL A 603 19.04 -25.52 -3.31
N LEU A 604 20.35 -25.64 -3.15
CA LEU A 604 21.33 -25.29 -4.19
C LEU A 604 21.23 -26.16 -5.46
N LEU A 605 20.62 -27.34 -5.35
CA LEU A 605 20.38 -28.23 -6.47
C LEU A 605 18.97 -28.10 -7.05
N SER A 606 18.10 -27.29 -6.46
CA SER A 606 16.71 -27.16 -6.90
C SER A 606 16.61 -26.19 -8.07
N LYS A 607 15.81 -26.54 -9.08
CA LYS A 607 15.38 -25.59 -10.11
C LYS A 607 14.03 -24.95 -9.79
N ASP A 608 13.22 -25.64 -8.98
CA ASP A 608 11.84 -25.24 -8.65
C ASP A 608 11.71 -24.82 -7.18
N TYR A 609 11.43 -25.76 -6.29
CA TYR A 609 11.31 -25.48 -4.86
C TYR A 609 11.93 -26.60 -4.00
N THR A 610 12.21 -26.26 -2.75
CA THR A 610 12.65 -27.21 -1.72
C THR A 610 11.85 -27.00 -0.45
N LEU A 611 11.27 -28.09 0.07
CA LEU A 611 10.58 -28.07 1.37
C LEU A 611 11.57 -28.41 2.48
N ILE A 612 11.82 -27.46 3.39
CA ILE A 612 12.68 -27.65 4.56
C ILE A 612 11.81 -27.84 5.80
N VAL A 613 11.88 -29.03 6.41
CA VAL A 613 11.11 -29.34 7.62
C VAL A 613 11.89 -28.88 8.86
N GLY A 614 11.46 -27.76 9.43
CA GLY A 614 12.08 -27.18 10.62
C GLY A 614 11.36 -27.53 11.92
N MET A 615 11.67 -28.69 12.51
CA MET A 615 11.11 -29.09 13.82
C MET A 615 11.46 -28.07 14.94
N PRO A 616 10.75 -28.07 16.08
CA PRO A 616 11.10 -27.21 17.22
C PRO A 616 12.55 -27.43 17.69
N GLY A 617 13.26 -26.35 18.02
CA GLY A 617 14.65 -26.41 18.51
C GLY A 617 15.75 -26.70 17.47
N THR A 618 15.43 -26.99 16.20
CA THR A 618 16.44 -27.38 15.19
C THR A 618 17.21 -26.23 14.54
N GLY A 619 17.03 -25.00 15.04
CA GLY A 619 17.69 -23.81 14.49
C GLY A 619 17.17 -23.43 13.10
N LYS A 620 15.85 -23.35 12.91
CA LYS A 620 15.21 -22.85 11.67
C LYS A 620 15.80 -21.52 11.21
N THR A 621 15.78 -20.54 12.10
CA THR A 621 16.31 -19.19 11.82
C THR A 621 17.78 -19.24 11.44
N THR A 622 18.59 -20.01 12.19
CA THR A 622 20.01 -20.22 11.86
C THR A 622 20.17 -20.80 10.45
N THR A 623 19.37 -21.80 10.09
CA THR A 623 19.40 -22.47 8.77
C THR A 623 19.08 -21.48 7.64
N ILE A 624 18.03 -20.67 7.81
CA ILE A 624 17.63 -19.64 6.83
C ILE A 624 18.71 -18.55 6.74
N CYS A 625 19.21 -18.06 7.87
CA CYS A 625 20.27 -17.05 7.90
C CYS A 625 21.58 -17.53 7.25
N THR A 626 21.87 -18.83 7.27
CA THR A 626 23.02 -19.40 6.54
C THR A 626 22.75 -19.65 5.06
N LEU A 627 21.49 -19.82 4.66
CA LEU A 627 21.12 -20.05 3.27
C LEU A 627 21.31 -18.79 2.42
N VAL A 628 20.89 -17.62 2.95
CA VAL A 628 20.93 -16.35 2.20
C VAL A 628 22.36 -16.01 1.72
N PRO A 629 23.41 -16.02 2.57
CA PRO A 629 24.78 -15.77 2.10
C PRO A 629 25.31 -16.84 1.16
N ALA A 630 24.81 -18.09 1.26
CA ALA A 630 25.19 -19.15 0.33
C ALA A 630 24.62 -18.87 -1.06
N LEU A 631 23.34 -18.51 -1.17
CA LEU A 631 22.70 -18.12 -2.43
C LEU A 631 23.33 -16.86 -3.04
N GLU A 632 23.61 -15.83 -2.24
CA GLU A 632 24.32 -14.61 -2.67
C GLU A 632 25.73 -14.93 -3.23
N SER A 633 26.35 -16.02 -2.75
CA SER A 633 27.66 -16.45 -3.26
C SER A 633 27.55 -17.23 -4.58
N VAL A 634 26.39 -17.81 -4.90
CA VAL A 634 26.14 -18.58 -6.12
C VAL A 634 25.63 -17.70 -7.25
N GLU A 635 24.75 -16.74 -6.94
CA GLU A 635 24.39 -15.68 -7.86
C GLU A 635 25.63 -14.79 -8.07
N GLN A 636 26.06 -14.59 -9.31
CA GLN A 636 27.25 -13.80 -9.67
C GLN A 636 27.08 -12.29 -9.39
N GLY A 637 26.93 -11.90 -8.12
CA GLY A 637 26.73 -10.51 -7.69
C GLY A 637 27.87 -9.91 -6.85
N GLY A 638 28.82 -10.72 -6.37
CA GLY A 638 29.92 -10.26 -5.54
C GLY A 638 31.05 -9.60 -6.34
N VAL A 639 31.15 -8.27 -6.32
CA VAL A 639 32.26 -7.56 -6.99
C VAL A 639 33.52 -7.59 -6.11
N SER A 640 34.64 -8.07 -6.66
CA SER A 640 35.98 -7.97 -6.07
C SER A 640 37.03 -7.55 -7.10
N ASN A 641 38.10 -6.93 -6.63
CA ASN A 641 39.24 -6.48 -7.44
C ASN A 641 40.53 -6.96 -6.79
N HIS A 642 41.10 -8.01 -7.37
CA HIS A 642 42.30 -8.68 -6.86
C HIS A 642 43.54 -7.77 -6.90
N THR A 643 43.63 -6.86 -7.86
CA THR A 643 44.73 -5.90 -7.97
C THR A 643 44.69 -4.89 -6.83
N GLU A 644 43.52 -4.33 -6.52
CA GLU A 644 43.36 -3.47 -5.33
C GLU A 644 43.68 -4.24 -4.05
N ALA A 645 43.26 -5.50 -3.94
CA ALA A 645 43.54 -6.32 -2.76
C ALA A 645 45.06 -6.55 -2.58
N ALA A 646 45.79 -6.84 -3.65
CA ALA A 646 47.25 -6.99 -3.64
C ALA A 646 47.97 -5.69 -3.28
N LEU A 647 47.52 -4.55 -3.82
CA LEU A 647 48.04 -3.23 -3.48
C LEU A 647 47.83 -2.91 -2.00
N ILE A 648 46.65 -3.20 -1.46
CA ILE A 648 46.34 -2.99 -0.04
C ILE A 648 47.25 -3.86 0.83
N HIS A 649 47.44 -5.14 0.49
CA HIS A 649 48.38 -6.01 1.21
C HIS A 649 49.81 -5.44 1.20
N MET A 650 50.28 -4.95 0.05
CA MET A 650 51.61 -4.32 -0.07
C MET A 650 51.71 -3.05 0.80
N LEU A 651 50.73 -2.16 0.72
CA LEU A 651 50.68 -0.92 1.51
C LEU A 651 50.69 -1.22 3.01
N LEU A 652 49.87 -2.16 3.46
CA LEU A 652 49.84 -2.58 4.85
C LEU A 652 51.19 -3.18 5.29
N SER A 653 51.80 -4.02 4.46
CA SER A 653 53.14 -4.58 4.73
C SER A 653 54.18 -3.50 4.97
N LEU A 654 54.17 -2.43 4.16
CA LEU A 654 55.09 -1.31 4.29
C LEU A 654 54.79 -0.47 5.53
N LEU A 655 53.52 -0.18 5.81
CA LEU A 655 53.11 0.63 6.96
C LEU A 655 53.44 -0.05 8.29
N LEU A 656 53.23 -1.36 8.39
CA LEU A 656 53.58 -2.13 9.58
C LEU A 656 55.10 -2.21 9.77
N LYS A 657 55.86 -2.41 8.69
CA LYS A 657 57.35 -2.33 8.73
C LYS A 657 57.86 -0.95 9.11
N ALA A 658 57.13 0.11 8.77
CA ALA A 658 57.43 1.48 9.17
C ALA A 658 57.05 1.80 10.63
N GLY A 659 56.58 0.81 11.41
CA GLY A 659 56.30 0.94 12.84
C GLY A 659 54.83 1.20 13.20
N CYS A 660 53.90 1.12 12.23
CA CYS A 660 52.47 1.20 12.54
C CYS A 660 52.00 -0.08 13.25
N LYS A 661 51.23 0.05 14.34
CA LYS A 661 50.69 -1.12 15.03
C LYS A 661 49.49 -1.69 14.25
N PRO A 662 49.37 -3.02 14.09
CA PRO A 662 48.23 -3.63 13.42
C PRO A 662 46.86 -3.19 13.97
N SER A 663 46.75 -3.04 15.30
CA SER A 663 45.54 -2.59 16.00
C SER A 663 45.04 -1.20 15.59
N ASP A 664 45.94 -0.37 15.07
CA ASP A 664 45.71 1.03 14.75
C ASP A 664 45.27 1.20 13.29
N VAL A 665 45.17 0.11 12.54
CA VAL A 665 44.85 0.09 11.11
C VAL A 665 43.49 -0.57 10.85
N GLY A 666 42.68 0.10 10.03
CA GLY A 666 41.43 -0.44 9.51
C GLY A 666 41.39 -0.48 7.99
N VAL A 667 40.82 -1.53 7.42
CA VAL A 667 40.53 -1.64 5.98
C VAL A 667 39.02 -1.65 5.78
N ILE A 668 38.56 -0.77 4.90
CA ILE A 668 37.16 -0.60 4.55
C ILE A 668 36.98 -0.89 3.07
N ALA A 669 35.94 -1.67 2.72
CA ALA A 669 35.50 -1.85 1.35
C ALA A 669 33.97 -1.91 1.27
N PRO A 670 33.36 -1.41 0.19
CA PRO A 670 31.92 -1.41 -0.01
C PRO A 670 31.36 -2.83 -0.23
N TYR A 671 32.13 -3.72 -0.85
CA TYR A 671 31.70 -5.08 -1.18
C TYR A 671 32.29 -6.11 -0.23
N ARG A 672 31.45 -6.97 0.34
CA ARG A 672 31.88 -8.06 1.23
C ARG A 672 32.85 -9.03 0.55
N GLN A 673 32.67 -9.26 -0.76
CA GLN A 673 33.58 -10.12 -1.52
C GLN A 673 35.00 -9.55 -1.58
N GLN A 674 35.16 -8.23 -1.71
CA GLN A 674 36.47 -7.59 -1.62
C GLN A 674 37.12 -7.78 -0.24
N LEU A 675 36.35 -7.66 0.84
CA LEU A 675 36.87 -7.86 2.19
C LEU A 675 37.39 -9.28 2.39
N LYS A 676 36.73 -10.28 1.82
CA LYS A 676 37.22 -11.67 1.81
C LYS A 676 38.55 -11.78 1.07
N SER A 677 38.65 -11.20 -0.14
CA SER A 677 39.89 -11.21 -0.93
C SER A 677 41.06 -10.54 -0.19
N ILE A 678 40.82 -9.40 0.47
CA ILE A 678 41.83 -8.72 1.27
C ILE A 678 42.20 -9.55 2.50
N SER A 679 41.22 -10.07 3.22
CA SER A 679 41.45 -10.87 4.43
C SER A 679 42.23 -12.16 4.13
N ALA A 680 42.02 -12.77 2.96
CA ALA A 680 42.76 -13.94 2.51
C ALA A 680 44.27 -13.64 2.31
N LEU A 681 44.61 -12.43 1.86
CA LEU A 681 46.00 -12.00 1.72
C LEU A 681 46.66 -11.64 3.06
N LEU A 682 45.87 -11.27 4.08
CA LEU A 682 46.36 -10.82 5.38
C LEU A 682 46.45 -11.95 6.44
N GLN A 683 46.55 -13.21 6.03
CA GLN A 683 46.58 -14.36 6.95
C GLN A 683 47.88 -14.50 7.77
N SER A 684 48.94 -13.77 7.41
CA SER A 684 50.21 -13.78 8.15
C SER A 684 50.05 -13.18 9.55
N SER A 685 50.79 -13.71 10.53
CA SER A 685 50.81 -13.21 11.91
C SER A 685 51.21 -11.73 12.01
N ALA A 686 51.95 -11.22 11.02
CA ALA A 686 52.31 -9.81 10.92
C ALA A 686 51.10 -8.86 10.88
N PHE A 687 49.94 -9.31 10.39
CA PHE A 687 48.72 -8.50 10.27
C PHE A 687 47.70 -8.76 11.38
N THR A 688 48.05 -9.57 12.39
CA THR A 688 47.14 -9.92 13.48
C THR A 688 46.80 -8.65 14.27
N GLY A 689 45.55 -8.20 14.15
CA GLY A 689 45.06 -6.95 14.75
C GLY A 689 44.54 -5.91 13.75
N VAL A 690 44.84 -6.06 12.44
CA VAL A 690 44.26 -5.20 11.39
C VAL A 690 42.77 -5.54 11.22
N GLU A 691 41.90 -4.54 11.29
CA GLU A 691 40.44 -4.75 11.22
C GLU A 691 39.93 -4.54 9.79
N VAL A 692 39.38 -5.58 9.15
CA VAL A 692 38.85 -5.56 7.78
C VAL A 692 37.32 -5.68 7.81
N ASN A 693 36.59 -4.62 7.47
CA ASN A 693 35.12 -4.59 7.61
C ASN A 693 34.43 -3.71 6.55
N THR A 694 33.10 -3.85 6.43
CA THR A 694 32.29 -2.96 5.56
C THR A 694 32.13 -1.59 6.20
N VAL A 695 31.74 -0.59 5.38
CA VAL A 695 31.40 0.76 5.86
C VAL A 695 30.40 0.71 7.03
N ASP A 696 29.33 -0.09 6.89
CA ASP A 696 28.26 -0.19 7.89
C ASP A 696 28.77 -0.74 9.24
N LYS A 697 29.72 -1.68 9.23
CA LYS A 697 30.31 -2.23 10.47
C LYS A 697 31.29 -1.30 11.16
N TYR A 698 31.78 -0.29 10.45
CA TYR A 698 32.67 0.75 10.97
C TYR A 698 31.92 1.98 11.51
N GLN A 699 30.59 1.98 11.47
CA GLN A 699 29.79 3.11 11.97
C GLN A 699 30.03 3.32 13.47
N GLY A 700 30.41 4.55 13.85
CA GLY A 700 30.72 4.90 15.24
C GLY A 700 32.10 4.42 15.74
N ARG A 701 32.91 3.82 14.88
CA ARG A 701 34.28 3.37 15.20
C ARG A 701 35.31 4.18 14.42
N ASP A 702 36.55 4.23 14.87
CA ASP A 702 37.63 4.92 14.16
C ASP A 702 38.97 4.19 14.35
N LYS A 703 39.94 4.49 13.47
CA LYS A 703 41.31 3.98 13.54
C LYS A 703 42.30 5.08 13.20
N SER A 704 43.53 4.96 13.70
CA SER A 704 44.64 5.87 13.37
C SER A 704 44.85 5.97 11.86
N LEU A 705 44.81 4.82 11.18
CA LEU A 705 44.95 4.72 9.73
C LEU A 705 43.80 3.91 9.13
N ILE A 706 43.16 4.45 8.09
CA ILE A 706 42.14 3.74 7.31
C ILE A 706 42.62 3.56 5.88
N VAL A 707 42.47 2.36 5.34
CA VAL A 707 42.62 2.05 3.92
C VAL A 707 41.25 1.76 3.33
N LEU A 708 40.81 2.55 2.36
CA LEU A 708 39.53 2.43 1.67
C LEU A 708 39.73 1.86 0.26
N SER A 709 39.24 0.65 0.02
CA SER A 709 39.20 0.00 -1.31
C SER A 709 37.89 0.35 -2.00
N PHE A 710 37.94 0.84 -3.24
CA PHE A 710 36.74 1.21 -4.00
C PHE A 710 36.23 0.08 -4.92
N VAL A 711 37.07 -0.91 -5.22
CA VAL A 711 36.78 -2.17 -5.90
C VAL A 711 36.41 -2.03 -7.38
N ARG A 712 35.48 -1.14 -7.73
CA ARG A 712 34.88 -1.10 -9.07
C ARG A 712 35.69 -0.31 -10.09
N SER A 713 35.84 -0.90 -11.28
CA SER A 713 36.24 -0.23 -12.52
C SER A 713 35.04 0.10 -13.44
N THR A 714 33.80 -0.32 -13.13
CA THR A 714 32.56 0.02 -13.86
C THR A 714 31.31 0.19 -12.96
N LEU A 715 30.25 0.82 -13.50
CA LEU A 715 29.07 1.43 -12.84
C LEU A 715 28.30 0.54 -11.84
N GLY A 716 28.12 0.99 -10.58
CA GLY A 716 27.23 0.38 -9.58
C GLY A 716 26.70 1.34 -8.52
N GLU A 717 25.52 1.02 -7.98
CA GLU A 717 24.70 1.92 -7.17
C GLU A 717 25.25 2.21 -5.77
N LEU A 718 26.02 1.29 -5.17
CA LEU A 718 26.48 1.42 -3.78
C LEU A 718 27.46 2.60 -3.55
N LEU A 719 28.13 3.06 -4.62
CA LEU A 719 29.03 4.24 -4.58
C LEU A 719 28.30 5.57 -4.80
N LYS A 720 27.00 5.56 -5.15
CA LYS A 720 26.17 6.76 -5.25
C LYS A 720 25.70 7.28 -3.89
N ASP A 721 25.75 6.44 -2.85
CA ASP A 721 25.33 6.80 -1.49
C ASP A 721 26.38 7.70 -0.79
N TRP A 722 26.13 9.01 -0.80
CA TRP A 722 26.95 10.02 -0.13
C TRP A 722 27.14 9.73 1.37
N ARG A 723 26.12 9.18 2.05
CA ARG A 723 26.19 8.94 3.51
C ARG A 723 27.22 7.86 3.82
N ARG A 724 27.26 6.78 3.02
CA ARG A 724 28.26 5.71 3.17
C ARG A 724 29.67 6.20 2.87
N LEU A 725 29.85 7.01 1.82
CA LEU A 725 31.17 7.61 1.53
C LEU A 725 31.64 8.49 2.70
N ASN A 726 30.75 9.34 3.23
CA ASN A 726 31.06 10.19 4.37
C ASN A 726 31.44 9.39 5.62
N VAL A 727 30.71 8.32 5.92
CA VAL A 727 31.08 7.41 7.02
C VAL A 727 32.47 6.85 6.79
N ALA A 728 32.77 6.30 5.60
CA ALA A 728 34.04 5.66 5.30
C ALA A 728 35.25 6.60 5.43
N ILE A 729 35.17 7.82 4.89
CA ILE A 729 36.28 8.79 4.92
C ILE A 729 36.50 9.38 6.33
N THR A 730 35.45 9.49 7.14
CA THR A 730 35.53 10.06 8.51
C THR A 730 35.99 9.06 9.57
N ARG A 731 36.34 7.81 9.20
CA ARG A 731 36.85 6.82 10.16
C ARG A 731 38.35 6.97 10.47
N ALA A 732 39.07 7.77 9.69
CA ALA A 732 40.51 7.95 9.82
C ALA A 732 40.86 9.09 10.79
N LYS A 733 41.70 8.83 11.79
CA LYS A 733 42.20 9.85 12.74
C LYS A 733 43.45 10.58 12.24
N HIS A 734 44.39 9.87 11.63
CA HIS A 734 45.69 10.43 11.25
C HIS A 734 46.02 10.25 9.76
N LYS A 735 45.55 9.18 9.12
CA LYS A 735 45.84 8.93 7.69
C LYS A 735 44.71 8.15 7.02
N LEU A 736 44.27 8.64 5.86
CA LEU A 736 43.31 7.96 4.98
C LEU A 736 44.02 7.59 3.67
N LEU A 737 44.05 6.31 3.31
CA LEU A 737 44.54 5.84 2.02
C LEU A 737 43.37 5.37 1.17
N MET A 738 43.26 5.89 -0.05
CA MET A 738 42.15 5.60 -0.96
C MET A 738 42.70 4.86 -2.18
N VAL A 739 42.21 3.65 -2.44
CA VAL A 739 42.69 2.78 -3.52
C VAL A 739 41.55 2.54 -4.50
N GLY A 740 41.71 2.97 -5.76
CA GLY A 740 40.71 2.78 -6.80
C GLY A 740 41.03 3.47 -8.13
N SER A 741 40.24 3.16 -9.17
CA SER A 741 40.38 3.77 -10.50
C SER A 741 39.78 5.18 -10.52
N ALA A 742 40.63 6.22 -10.63
CA ALA A 742 40.17 7.60 -10.70
C ALA A 742 39.22 7.86 -11.90
N ALA A 743 39.50 7.26 -13.07
CA ALA A 743 38.66 7.39 -14.26
C ALA A 743 37.25 6.83 -14.04
N THR A 744 37.12 5.76 -13.26
CA THR A 744 35.83 5.17 -12.90
C THR A 744 35.16 5.96 -11.78
N LEU A 745 35.93 6.36 -10.76
CA LEU A 745 35.42 7.02 -9.57
C LEU A 745 34.85 8.42 -9.87
N ARG A 746 35.40 9.12 -10.86
CA ARG A 746 34.85 10.40 -11.34
C ARG A 746 33.44 10.29 -11.94
N ARG A 747 32.95 9.09 -12.28
CA ARG A 747 31.56 8.91 -12.75
C ARG A 747 30.53 8.97 -11.63
N TYR A 748 30.95 9.00 -10.37
CA TYR A 748 30.06 9.09 -9.21
C TYR A 748 30.15 10.49 -8.60
N THR A 749 29.07 11.27 -8.69
CA THR A 749 29.04 12.68 -8.27
C THR A 749 29.61 12.95 -6.86
N PRO A 750 29.32 12.13 -5.81
CA PRO A 750 29.97 12.24 -4.50
C PRO A 750 31.50 12.17 -4.55
N VAL A 751 32.03 11.19 -5.29
CA VAL A 751 33.47 10.90 -5.35
C VAL A 751 34.16 11.86 -6.30
N GLU A 752 33.51 12.28 -7.38
CA GLU A 752 34.01 13.31 -8.29
C GLU A 752 34.26 14.64 -7.55
N LYS A 753 33.30 15.09 -6.74
CA LYS A 753 33.45 16.29 -5.90
C LYS A 753 34.62 16.15 -4.93
N LEU A 754 34.75 14.99 -4.28
CA LEU A 754 35.86 14.68 -3.37
C LEU A 754 37.21 14.70 -4.10
N LEU A 755 37.31 14.08 -5.28
CA LEU A 755 38.53 14.04 -6.09
C LEU A 755 38.90 15.44 -6.60
N ASN A 756 37.94 16.24 -7.02
CA ASN A 756 38.18 17.62 -7.46
C ASN A 756 38.70 18.49 -6.31
N HIS A 757 38.14 18.34 -5.11
CA HIS A 757 38.64 19.03 -3.92
C HIS A 757 40.06 18.59 -3.55
N LEU A 758 40.33 17.27 -3.50
CA LEU A 758 41.67 16.74 -3.22
C LEU A 758 42.70 17.15 -4.30
N GLN A 759 42.27 17.33 -5.54
CA GLN A 759 43.12 17.81 -6.63
C GLN A 759 43.46 19.31 -6.47
N GLN A 760 42.51 20.13 -6.01
CA GLN A 760 42.73 21.55 -5.71
C GLN A 760 43.73 21.75 -4.56
N GLU A 761 43.70 20.87 -3.56
CA GLU A 761 44.60 20.89 -2.39
C GLU A 761 45.96 20.20 -2.65
N ASN A 762 46.29 19.83 -3.90
CA ASN A 762 47.50 19.08 -4.28
C ASN A 762 47.71 17.75 -3.49
N MET A 763 46.62 17.13 -3.02
CA MET A 763 46.66 15.88 -2.25
C MET A 763 46.58 14.63 -3.14
N ILE A 764 46.57 14.78 -4.47
CA ILE A 764 46.56 13.66 -5.42
C ILE A 764 47.87 13.63 -6.21
N SER A 765 48.59 12.51 -6.16
CA SER A 765 49.74 12.25 -7.04
C SER A 765 49.41 11.11 -8.00
N PHE A 766 49.13 11.45 -9.26
CA PHE A 766 49.01 10.45 -10.34
C PHE A 766 50.42 10.04 -10.79
N ARG A 767 51.05 9.07 -10.12
CA ARG A 767 52.29 8.47 -10.66
C ARG A 767 51.93 7.38 -11.66
N ASN A 768 52.13 7.67 -12.94
CA ASN A 768 52.12 6.66 -14.01
C ASN A 768 53.37 5.79 -13.86
N TYR A 769 53.23 4.57 -13.34
CA TYR A 769 54.32 3.59 -13.32
C TYR A 769 54.33 2.86 -14.68
N LEU A 770 55.38 3.10 -15.47
CA LEU A 770 55.64 2.49 -16.78
C LEU A 770 56.73 1.40 -16.74
N GLY A 771 57.10 0.89 -15.56
CA GLY A 771 58.17 -0.11 -15.40
C GLY A 771 57.66 -1.49 -14.97
N THR A 772 58.38 -2.55 -15.38
CA THR A 772 58.14 -3.92 -14.92
C THR A 772 58.36 -4.06 -13.41
N PHE A 773 57.51 -4.87 -12.77
CA PHE A 773 57.42 -5.07 -11.30
C PHE A 773 58.74 -5.48 -10.59
N THR A 774 59.80 -5.79 -11.34
CA THR A 774 61.11 -6.26 -10.87
C THR A 774 62.09 -5.15 -10.46
N GLU A 775 61.87 -3.89 -10.81
CA GLU A 775 62.85 -2.80 -10.55
C GLU A 775 62.69 -2.11 -9.19
N LEU A 776 61.65 -2.43 -8.40
CA LEU A 776 61.39 -1.74 -7.13
C LEU A 776 62.21 -2.26 -5.94
N PHE A 777 62.73 -3.49 -5.96
CA PHE A 777 63.60 -4.03 -4.89
C PHE A 777 64.49 -5.19 -5.40
N PRO A 778 65.84 -5.10 -5.29
CA PRO A 778 66.72 -6.26 -5.47
C PRO A 778 66.52 -7.23 -4.29
N SER A 779 66.27 -8.50 -4.60
CA SER A 779 66.13 -9.58 -3.61
C SER A 779 67.51 -9.98 -3.03
N PRO A 780 67.53 -10.72 -1.90
CA PRO A 780 67.46 -12.16 -2.06
C PRO A 780 66.51 -12.85 -1.06
N PHE A 781 65.55 -13.58 -1.61
CA PHE A 781 65.25 -14.95 -1.18
C PHE A 781 65.21 -15.80 -2.45
N LEU A 782 66.32 -16.50 -2.70
CA LEU A 782 66.49 -17.49 -3.76
C LEU A 782 66.02 -18.85 -3.21
N VAL A 783 65.05 -19.47 -3.87
CA VAL A 783 65.07 -20.92 -4.11
C VAL A 783 65.65 -21.11 -5.51
N THR A 784 66.66 -21.97 -5.58
CA THR A 784 67.68 -22.15 -6.62
C THR A 784 67.20 -22.65 -7.99
N ALA A 785 67.79 -22.13 -9.08
CA ALA A 785 68.38 -22.92 -10.20
C ALA A 785 69.20 -22.06 -11.21
N ARG A 786 70.54 -22.23 -11.16
CA ARG A 786 71.60 -22.14 -12.21
C ARG A 786 71.75 -20.93 -13.19
N SER A 787 72.74 -20.08 -12.86
CA SER A 787 73.93 -19.62 -13.68
C SER A 787 73.76 -18.77 -14.97
N PRO A 788 74.78 -17.98 -15.41
CA PRO A 788 75.19 -16.66 -14.92
C PRO A 788 75.25 -15.57 -16.05
N LEU A 789 75.27 -14.27 -15.72
CA LEU A 789 75.98 -13.19 -16.48
C LEU A 789 75.88 -11.81 -15.79
N LEU A 790 76.99 -11.43 -15.14
CA LEU A 790 77.68 -10.13 -14.96
C LEU A 790 77.03 -8.74 -15.22
N VAL A 791 77.46 -7.78 -14.36
CA VAL A 791 77.59 -6.28 -14.52
C VAL A 791 76.35 -5.44 -14.13
N SER A 792 76.38 -4.31 -13.39
CA SER A 792 77.31 -3.61 -12.49
C SER A 792 76.56 -2.44 -11.80
N ASN A 793 77.11 -1.99 -10.66
CA ASN A 793 76.78 -0.80 -9.85
C ASN A 793 76.17 0.43 -10.57
N THR A 794 75.23 1.12 -9.91
CA THR A 794 75.45 2.46 -9.32
C THR A 794 74.25 2.94 -8.50
N SER A 795 74.56 3.64 -7.40
CA SER A 795 73.70 4.15 -6.34
C SER A 795 73.05 5.50 -6.67
N VAL A 796 71.79 5.72 -6.26
CA VAL A 796 71.26 7.07 -5.95
C VAL A 796 70.27 6.97 -4.79
N GLY A 797 70.52 7.71 -3.71
CA GLY A 797 69.66 7.80 -2.52
C GLY A 797 68.58 8.88 -2.61
N PHE A 798 67.60 8.83 -1.71
CA PHE A 798 66.59 9.89 -1.52
C PHE A 798 66.40 10.26 -0.05
N THR A 799 66.34 11.57 0.18
CA THR A 799 66.13 12.28 1.45
C THR A 799 64.62 12.38 1.76
N LEU A 800 64.23 12.16 3.03
CA LEU A 800 62.86 12.36 3.52
C LEU A 800 62.76 13.71 4.25
N SER A 801 61.84 14.57 3.83
CA SER A 801 61.43 15.77 4.56
C SER A 801 60.18 15.47 5.39
N VAL A 802 60.22 15.78 6.68
CA VAL A 802 59.12 15.59 7.64
C VAL A 802 58.50 16.96 7.93
N GLY A 803 57.30 17.21 7.41
CA GLY A 803 56.46 18.38 7.71
C GLY A 803 55.29 18.02 8.64
N THR A 804 54.98 18.93 9.56
CA THR A 804 54.08 18.77 10.71
C THR A 804 52.58 18.71 10.36
N HIS A 805 51.86 17.81 11.04
CA HIS A 805 50.40 17.73 11.27
C HIS A 805 49.46 18.22 10.16
N THR A 806 49.26 17.40 9.12
CA THR A 806 48.07 17.39 8.25
C THR A 806 47.77 15.95 7.81
N THR A 807 46.48 15.59 7.73
CA THR A 807 46.00 14.24 7.36
C THR A 807 46.31 13.98 5.88
N HIS A 808 47.48 13.44 5.55
CA HIS A 808 47.85 13.18 4.15
C HIS A 808 47.03 12.03 3.53
N THR A 809 46.23 12.35 2.51
CA THR A 809 45.53 11.39 1.64
C THR A 809 46.42 11.05 0.45
N VAL A 810 46.58 9.77 0.10
CA VAL A 810 47.30 9.33 -1.10
C VAL A 810 46.37 8.44 -1.93
N LEU A 811 46.18 8.80 -3.20
CA LEU A 811 45.37 8.05 -4.17
C LEU A 811 46.28 7.42 -5.22
N LEU A 812 46.27 6.09 -5.34
CA LEU A 812 47.04 5.36 -6.34
C LEU A 812 46.12 4.98 -7.51
N SER A 813 46.36 5.55 -8.69
CA SER A 813 45.63 5.19 -9.92
C SER A 813 46.42 4.18 -10.75
N HIS A 814 45.80 3.05 -11.11
CA HIS A 814 46.35 2.14 -12.11
C HIS A 814 45.65 2.37 -13.46
N SER A 815 46.42 2.80 -14.46
CA SER A 815 46.01 2.82 -15.87
C SER A 815 46.71 1.65 -16.55
N LEU A 816 46.00 0.53 -16.77
CA LEU A 816 46.26 -0.49 -17.80
C LEU A 816 45.33 -1.69 -17.57
N MET A 817 44.36 -1.87 -18.48
CA MET A 817 43.83 -3.15 -19.02
C MET A 817 42.48 -2.90 -19.72
N ASN A 818 42.53 -2.24 -20.87
CA ASN A 818 41.84 -2.77 -22.04
C ASN A 818 42.85 -3.72 -22.69
N TYR A 819 42.44 -4.92 -23.09
CA TYR A 819 43.25 -6.06 -23.59
C TYR A 819 43.83 -6.99 -22.51
N MET A 820 42.99 -7.88 -21.98
CA MET A 820 43.00 -9.34 -22.26
C MET A 820 41.72 -9.98 -21.73
#